data_AF-R5ZRG6-F1
#
_entry.id   AF-R5ZRG6-F1
#
_cell.length_a   1.000
_cell.length_b   1.000
_cell.length_c   1.000
_cell.angle_alpha   90.00
_cell.angle_beta   90.00
_cell.angle_gamma   90.00
#
_symmetry.space_group_name_H-M   'P 1'
#
loop_
_entity.id
_entity.type
_entity.pdbx_description
1 polymer ?
#
loop_
_entity_poly.entity_id
_entity_poly.type
_entity_poly.pdbx_seq_one_letter_code
_entity_poly.pdbx_strand_id
1 'polypeptide(L)'
;MGATICCFMLGSGQGIIAQKVVFPQTQQAGTASIAVDGNEYTLKNNLLTAKFVKQDGSLFFNGCEEMNLKAGTELFKVVLGDGTTFTSSQMTLQSVEEEELTGNATAAKGSDRFNGKALKAVFKKDKLNVTWHAVLRDGSHYLRTTLEVTADDDQAMQSITPMIYNVDNEAAKTVPVVVGNTRGALLASNKIFAGLETPMGVNSAQVSNAGMDSFTPTGWNSSSFNWEPGDELPEDIRKSEIKVDNNTVSPDDVMGTRGYVSFRKAGTQTLTFQYTSGNHRLDIVGVDVVDGNGNVLAKDYHGGFTGGQKSNNVYTLDIPKAGAYVLRYFVAGTKRSDFNSNGTITFSEKIGVPVVLYDLVAEKTEKAEAAQRKALADGTEATTTETPVIYDRSDWTVTADGWNTDNGTGKVEAMIDGKTNTYWHSDYTNNNQDMPHWFMVDMKKAQKVGAVGIVTRQAAVGVNGHIKDYEIWTGTDANSLTKQTEGTLTYSLDEVWINLPQQVDAQYVKVVIKSAQNGRKFACCAEFRVASANPNADVPLTTFEIDEPVSRQWTPNSWTVVESDKIPYKVIEQDEAYPNIYAKTMDVRFNEDKGTLNVAFNYQSGSNRLNIVGVDLLDASGSVVTANYHAGFTGTAKNENEYTLSIPNKGDYTLRMMVSKKTEAITSSGTIKLSYTKIDTLHMLAPTEVPMQGYWRRNTTLKKGTTWKVSSVVGLVAPGQQRRSFLAYSERERAVPWRPFTLYNSWYELNIDRNNAVGNNGVYDASDPNNTKGNYSGNMTSDQCVNVMNQWKTKFYDVYGKAPYAFVWDDGWDAYGTWTFNSNFPNGFTPEDNLAKQMGVGIGAWLGPVGGYGGSGNYRRKYWNNRGDMQLSNAEYYKYFVNCCTDMINKYDFRFFKFDGISAQGTAFGPDKGDTGIENAEGIISIERDVRKSRPDIFFNTTVGTWASPFWFHYSDAVWRQDADCAKIGGTGTDREQWITYRDYMVYKIFIQGSPLCPINTLMTHGFILSKYGKPYTPSNYDYDGALRELRCAFGCGSGMVELYADYALMDEIKDANGKAGALWKDLSDCMDWQNRNVDVLPDIHWVGGNPWDGSKVNVYGWAAWNGKKTTLTLRNPDVQERTLTTTLRKVFDIPEAFNTTITLNSSFDDQKIGIDGGLKGINVGEPIDIDQEITFQLPASSVFVFEGVDNGDFNFDSTVTEIGKVNTPFVNTDATIYDMSGRRMAAPQKGLPNIIGGKKVLSK
;
A
#
# COMPACT_ATOMS: atom_id res chain seq x y z
N MET A 1 -50.33 4.13 55.84
CA MET A 1 -49.72 2.81 56.13
C MET A 1 -49.72 2.00 54.83
N GLY A 2 -48.56 1.52 54.41
CA GLY A 2 -48.36 0.78 53.15
C GLY A 2 -47.11 1.27 52.44
N ALA A 3 -46.02 0.51 52.55
CA ALA A 3 -44.66 0.89 52.20
C ALA A 3 -44.33 0.68 50.71
N THR A 4 -43.58 1.62 50.12
CA THR A 4 -42.89 1.44 48.84
C THR A 4 -41.39 1.43 49.12
N ILE A 5 -40.76 0.29 48.85
CA ILE A 5 -39.30 0.09 48.94
C ILE A 5 -38.67 0.65 47.67
N CYS A 6 -37.86 1.71 47.81
CA CYS A 6 -36.95 2.18 46.77
C CYS A 6 -35.71 1.28 46.73
N CYS A 7 -35.52 0.55 45.63
CA CYS A 7 -34.26 -0.14 45.34
C CYS A 7 -33.19 0.90 44.96
N PHE A 8 -32.21 1.10 45.84
CA PHE A 8 -30.95 1.76 45.52
C PHE A 8 -30.07 0.79 44.72
N MET A 9 -29.87 1.05 43.42
CA MET A 9 -28.76 0.42 42.69
C MET A 9 -27.46 1.11 43.09
N LEU A 10 -26.67 0.40 43.90
CA LEU A 10 -25.27 0.72 44.20
C LEU A 10 -24.46 0.49 42.91
N GLY A 11 -24.11 1.57 42.22
CA GLY A 11 -23.10 1.54 41.17
C GLY A 11 -21.73 1.27 41.80
N SER A 12 -21.20 0.08 41.56
CA SER A 12 -19.81 -0.27 41.88
C SER A 12 -18.87 0.63 41.08
N GLY A 13 -18.01 1.35 41.78
CA GLY A 13 -16.86 2.02 41.17
C GLY A 13 -15.92 0.96 40.63
N GLN A 14 -15.91 0.77 39.32
CA GLN A 14 -14.87 0.00 38.64
C GLN A 14 -13.62 0.88 38.54
N GLY A 15 -12.57 0.52 39.29
CA GLY A 15 -11.22 0.96 38.95
C GLY A 15 -10.87 0.40 37.58
N ILE A 16 -10.53 1.27 36.63
CA ILE A 16 -10.22 0.87 35.25
C ILE A 16 -8.79 0.31 35.22
N ILE A 17 -8.69 -0.94 34.76
CA ILE A 17 -7.43 -1.66 34.52
C ILE A 17 -6.62 -0.89 33.46
N ALA A 18 -5.34 -0.63 33.73
CA ALA A 18 -4.48 0.19 32.87
C ALA A 18 -4.12 -0.45 31.50
N GLN A 19 -4.42 -1.74 31.31
CA GLN A 19 -4.24 -2.47 30.05
C GLN A 19 -5.53 -3.20 29.65
N LYS A 20 -6.19 -2.73 28.58
CA LYS A 20 -7.45 -3.30 28.09
C LYS A 20 -7.27 -4.48 27.13
N VAL A 21 -6.14 -4.54 26.42
CA VAL A 21 -5.74 -5.70 25.59
C VAL A 21 -4.55 -6.38 26.25
N VAL A 22 -4.77 -7.57 26.80
CA VAL A 22 -3.75 -8.35 27.52
C VAL A 22 -3.01 -9.25 26.53
N PHE A 23 -1.73 -9.52 26.80
CA PHE A 23 -0.95 -10.49 26.03
C PHE A 23 -1.62 -11.87 26.15
N PRO A 24 -2.00 -12.54 25.04
CA PRO A 24 -2.97 -13.64 25.09
C PRO A 24 -2.32 -14.99 25.42
N GLN A 25 -1.70 -15.07 26.61
CA GLN A 25 -1.12 -16.28 27.19
C GLN A 25 -1.46 -16.39 28.66
N THR A 26 -1.34 -17.60 29.21
CA THR A 26 -1.53 -17.87 30.63
C THR A 26 -0.42 -17.25 31.48
N GLN A 27 0.84 -17.32 31.03
CA GLN A 27 1.97 -16.66 31.69
C GLN A 27 2.09 -15.21 31.23
N GLN A 28 2.23 -14.30 32.20
CA GLN A 28 2.35 -12.85 31.99
C GLN A 28 3.74 -12.35 32.39
N ALA A 29 4.13 -11.18 31.88
CA ALA A 29 5.49 -10.65 32.00
C ALA A 29 5.91 -10.30 33.44
N GLY A 30 4.99 -9.90 34.31
CA GLY A 30 5.32 -9.50 35.69
C GLY A 30 6.19 -8.22 35.75
N THR A 31 6.93 -8.06 36.84
CA THR A 31 7.79 -6.88 37.10
C THR A 31 9.12 -6.96 36.36
N ALA A 32 9.58 -5.83 35.82
CA ALA A 32 10.88 -5.70 35.17
C ALA A 32 12.00 -5.55 36.20
N SER A 33 13.14 -6.17 35.91
CA SER A 33 14.36 -6.09 36.72
C SER A 33 15.59 -5.92 35.84
N ILE A 34 16.64 -5.34 36.41
CA ILE A 34 17.96 -5.22 35.80
C ILE A 34 18.98 -5.84 36.77
N ALA A 35 19.95 -6.56 36.23
CA ALA A 35 21.05 -7.14 36.98
C ALA A 35 22.37 -6.90 36.24
N VAL A 36 23.43 -6.61 37.00
CA VAL A 36 24.78 -6.36 36.47
C VAL A 36 25.74 -7.38 37.07
N ASP A 37 26.47 -8.07 36.20
CA ASP A 37 27.54 -9.00 36.56
C ASP A 37 28.80 -8.70 35.75
N GLY A 38 29.76 -8.02 36.39
CA GLY A 38 30.97 -7.53 35.74
C GLY A 38 30.66 -6.57 34.58
N ASN A 39 30.83 -7.04 33.35
CA ASN A 39 30.58 -6.28 32.12
C ASN A 39 29.27 -6.67 31.42
N GLU A 40 28.50 -7.62 31.95
CA GLU A 40 27.20 -8.03 31.41
C GLU A 40 26.05 -7.33 32.16
N TYR A 41 25.08 -6.82 31.41
CA TYR A 41 23.86 -6.18 31.89
C TYR A 41 22.67 -7.00 31.40
N THR A 42 21.78 -7.40 32.31
CA THR A 42 20.62 -8.24 32.00
C THR A 42 19.33 -7.52 32.38
N LEU A 43 18.55 -7.12 31.38
CA LEU A 43 17.15 -6.68 31.56
C LEU A 43 16.24 -7.91 31.46
N LYS A 44 15.40 -8.16 32.46
CA LYS A 44 14.52 -9.34 32.44
C LYS A 44 13.21 -9.15 33.17
N ASN A 45 12.25 -10.00 32.83
CA ASN A 45 11.02 -10.22 33.56
C ASN A 45 10.65 -11.72 33.48
N ASN A 46 9.40 -12.11 33.72
CA ASN A 46 8.98 -13.51 33.70
C ASN A 46 8.87 -14.13 32.30
N LEU A 47 8.94 -13.34 31.23
CA LEU A 47 8.76 -13.78 29.84
C LEU A 47 10.01 -13.64 28.97
N LEU A 48 10.91 -12.70 29.27
CA LEU A 48 12.08 -12.43 28.45
C LEU A 48 13.29 -12.03 29.28
N THR A 49 14.47 -12.38 28.77
CA THR A 49 15.77 -12.03 29.32
C THR A 49 16.65 -11.46 28.20
N ALA A 50 16.82 -10.14 28.17
CA ALA A 50 17.67 -9.43 27.21
C ALA A 50 19.02 -9.07 27.85
N LYS A 51 20.12 -9.44 27.19
CA LYS A 51 21.48 -9.22 27.69
C LYS A 51 22.24 -8.22 26.84
N PHE A 52 23.17 -7.51 27.48
CA PHE A 52 24.09 -6.58 26.84
C PHE A 52 25.48 -6.74 27.45
N VAL A 53 26.53 -6.62 26.66
CA VAL A 53 27.91 -6.81 27.13
C VAL A 53 28.79 -5.64 26.75
N LYS A 54 29.54 -5.13 27.73
CA LYS A 54 30.58 -4.13 27.52
C LYS A 54 31.91 -4.82 27.22
N GLN A 55 32.39 -4.70 26.00
CA GLN A 55 33.63 -5.32 25.55
C GLN A 55 34.39 -4.36 24.65
N ASP A 56 35.73 -4.31 24.82
CA ASP A 56 36.63 -3.51 23.99
C ASP A 56 36.23 -2.02 23.89
N GLY A 57 35.75 -1.46 25.01
CA GLY A 57 35.30 -0.07 25.08
C GLY A 57 33.96 0.22 24.39
N SER A 58 33.26 -0.80 23.90
CA SER A 58 31.95 -0.71 23.23
C SER A 58 30.88 -1.51 23.98
N LEU A 59 29.61 -1.26 23.66
CA LEU A 59 28.47 -1.99 24.21
C LEU A 59 27.73 -2.71 23.07
N PHE A 60 27.45 -3.99 23.24
CA PHE A 60 26.78 -4.83 22.24
C PHE A 60 25.55 -5.51 22.83
N PHE A 61 24.58 -5.85 21.97
CA PHE A 61 23.51 -6.74 22.35
C PHE A 61 24.06 -8.17 22.48
N ASN A 62 23.79 -8.81 23.61
CA ASN A 62 24.30 -10.15 23.95
C ASN A 62 23.21 -11.23 23.94
N GLY A 63 22.12 -11.00 23.19
CA GLY A 63 21.07 -11.98 22.91
C GLY A 63 19.83 -11.87 23.80
N CYS A 64 18.77 -12.55 23.36
CA CYS A 64 17.55 -12.81 24.10
C CYS A 64 16.99 -14.17 23.69
N GLU A 65 17.15 -15.17 24.57
CA GLU A 65 16.85 -16.57 24.26
C GLU A 65 15.37 -16.79 23.96
N GLU A 66 14.48 -16.17 24.74
CA GLU A 66 13.04 -16.36 24.63
C GLU A 66 12.48 -15.80 23.31
N MET A 67 13.18 -14.83 22.72
CA MET A 67 12.89 -14.25 21.39
C MET A 67 13.74 -14.88 20.27
N ASN A 68 14.61 -15.84 20.58
CA ASN A 68 15.57 -16.45 19.65
C ASN A 68 16.46 -15.41 18.94
N LEU A 69 16.87 -14.37 19.65
CA LEU A 69 17.78 -13.35 19.14
C LEU A 69 19.22 -13.66 19.57
N LYS A 70 20.13 -13.72 18.60
CA LYS A 70 21.54 -14.03 18.84
C LYS A 70 22.30 -12.83 19.43
N ALA A 71 23.38 -13.15 20.13
CA ALA A 71 24.36 -12.19 20.61
C ALA A 71 25.21 -11.60 19.47
N GLY A 72 25.83 -10.45 19.73
CA GLY A 72 26.87 -9.86 18.89
C GLY A 72 26.40 -8.76 17.93
N THR A 73 25.16 -8.29 18.03
CA THR A 73 24.69 -7.20 17.17
C THR A 73 25.04 -5.81 17.73
N GLU A 74 25.28 -4.89 16.81
CA GLU A 74 25.43 -3.46 17.10
C GLU A 74 24.11 -2.89 17.66
N LEU A 75 24.20 -1.88 18.53
CA LEU A 75 23.01 -1.24 19.09
C LEU A 75 22.33 -0.31 18.08
N PHE A 76 23.12 0.34 17.22
CA PHE A 76 22.62 1.16 16.13
C PHE A 76 23.69 1.44 15.06
N LYS A 77 23.23 1.93 13.90
CA LYS A 77 24.05 2.41 12.79
C LYS A 77 23.59 3.80 12.35
N VAL A 78 24.54 4.66 11.98
CA VAL A 78 24.29 6.02 11.48
C VAL A 78 24.86 6.16 10.06
N VAL A 79 24.14 6.85 9.20
CA VAL A 79 24.63 7.29 7.88
C VAL A 79 24.45 8.80 7.74
N LEU A 80 25.54 9.52 7.49
CA LEU A 80 25.57 10.96 7.32
C LEU A 80 25.17 11.36 5.89
N GLY A 81 24.88 12.64 5.68
CA GLY A 81 24.46 13.17 4.38
C GLY A 81 25.50 13.04 3.25
N ASP A 82 26.78 12.83 3.59
CA ASP A 82 27.86 12.57 2.63
C ASP A 82 28.09 11.07 2.36
N GLY A 83 27.28 10.19 2.96
CA GLY A 83 27.39 8.73 2.86
C GLY A 83 28.31 8.09 3.90
N THR A 84 29.01 8.88 4.72
CA THR A 84 29.83 8.36 5.82
C THR A 84 28.97 7.50 6.73
N THR A 85 29.42 6.26 6.97
CA THR A 85 28.67 5.24 7.68
C THR A 85 29.47 4.74 8.86
N PHE A 86 28.83 4.63 10.03
CA PHE A 86 29.44 4.03 11.21
C PHE A 86 28.42 3.39 12.16
N THR A 87 28.88 2.48 13.00
CA THR A 87 28.08 1.77 14.01
C THR A 87 28.34 2.28 15.43
N SER A 88 27.56 1.81 16.40
CA SER A 88 27.73 2.15 17.83
C SER A 88 29.13 1.85 18.35
N SER A 89 29.75 0.73 17.97
CA SER A 89 31.11 0.35 18.39
C SER A 89 32.21 1.26 17.82
N GLN A 90 31.91 1.99 16.75
CA GLN A 90 32.82 2.94 16.13
C GLN A 90 32.67 4.37 16.69
N MET A 91 31.79 4.57 17.67
CA MET A 91 31.67 5.78 18.47
C MET A 91 32.38 5.59 19.82
N THR A 92 32.78 6.67 20.47
CA THR A 92 33.32 6.61 21.84
C THR A 92 32.17 6.43 22.83
N LEU A 93 32.13 5.28 23.51
CA LEU A 93 31.20 5.03 24.62
C LEU A 93 31.64 5.84 25.86
N GLN A 94 30.82 6.83 26.24
CA GLN A 94 31.10 7.74 27.37
C GLN A 94 30.65 7.15 28.70
N SER A 95 29.43 6.61 28.77
CA SER A 95 28.87 5.99 29.98
C SER A 95 27.90 4.87 29.65
N VAL A 96 27.71 3.96 30.62
CA VAL A 96 26.65 2.95 30.67
C VAL A 96 26.06 3.02 32.08
N GLU A 97 24.75 3.22 32.18
CA GLU A 97 24.04 3.52 33.42
C GLU A 97 22.75 2.69 33.51
N GLU A 98 22.43 2.22 34.72
CA GLU A 98 21.11 1.64 35.03
C GLU A 98 20.14 2.77 35.36
N GLU A 99 18.91 2.70 34.86
CA GLU A 99 17.87 3.68 35.14
C GLU A 99 16.59 3.04 35.68
N GLU A 100 16.08 3.61 36.77
CA GLU A 100 14.76 3.34 37.33
C GLU A 100 13.71 4.16 36.59
N LEU A 101 12.76 3.48 35.94
CA LEU A 101 11.65 4.15 35.28
C LEU A 101 10.47 4.21 36.24
N THR A 102 10.17 5.39 36.76
CA THR A 102 8.99 5.59 37.61
C THR A 102 7.75 5.78 36.75
N GLY A 103 6.70 5.01 37.04
CA GLY A 103 5.41 5.14 36.39
C GLY A 103 4.71 6.44 36.77
N ASN A 104 4.12 7.11 35.78
CA ASN A 104 3.32 8.31 35.99
C ASN A 104 1.83 7.99 35.77
N ALA A 105 1.08 7.92 36.87
CA ALA A 105 -0.36 7.60 36.84
C ALA A 105 -1.19 8.53 35.93
N THR A 106 -0.76 9.77 35.72
CA THR A 106 -1.46 10.73 34.87
C THR A 106 -0.93 10.78 33.43
N ALA A 107 0.00 9.91 33.04
CA ALA A 107 0.55 9.90 31.69
C ALA A 107 -0.54 9.56 30.66
N ALA A 108 -0.56 10.29 29.54
CA ALA A 108 -1.48 10.03 28.45
C ALA A 108 -1.22 8.65 27.83
N LYS A 109 0.04 8.37 27.47
CA LYS A 109 0.51 7.07 26.99
C LYS A 109 0.36 5.99 28.05
N GLY A 110 -0.06 4.78 27.63
CA GLY A 110 -0.28 3.65 28.54
C GLY A 110 0.98 3.16 29.24
N SER A 111 2.05 2.92 28.49
CA SER A 111 3.31 2.35 28.99
C SER A 111 4.02 3.23 30.02
N ASP A 112 3.90 4.56 29.89
CA ASP A 112 4.51 5.52 30.83
C ASP A 112 3.84 5.54 32.21
N ARG A 113 2.69 4.87 32.36
CA ARG A 113 2.00 4.72 33.65
C ARG A 113 2.60 3.63 34.54
N PHE A 114 3.43 2.77 33.96
CA PHE A 114 4.00 1.62 34.65
C PHE A 114 5.46 1.88 35.03
N ASN A 115 5.90 1.29 36.14
CA ASN A 115 7.31 1.29 36.46
C ASN A 115 8.10 0.45 35.44
N GLY A 116 9.42 0.49 35.53
CA GLY A 116 10.29 -0.35 34.70
C GLY A 116 11.75 -0.10 34.97
N LYS A 117 12.58 -0.72 34.14
CA LYS A 117 14.03 -0.53 34.13
C LYS A 117 14.51 -0.15 32.74
N ALA A 118 15.58 0.61 32.68
CA ALA A 118 16.31 0.83 31.44
C ALA A 118 17.82 0.66 31.63
N LEU A 119 18.49 0.23 30.56
CA LEU A 119 19.93 0.37 30.41
C LEU A 119 20.20 1.54 29.47
N LYS A 120 20.92 2.54 29.95
CA LYS A 120 21.29 3.73 29.18
C LYS A 120 22.76 3.69 28.79
N ALA A 121 23.08 4.14 27.58
CA ALA A 121 24.44 4.34 27.14
C ALA A 121 24.57 5.63 26.33
N VAL A 122 25.67 6.37 26.55
CA VAL A 122 25.96 7.64 25.85
C VAL A 122 27.14 7.46 24.92
N PHE A 123 26.95 7.78 23.65
CA PHE A 123 27.97 7.66 22.59
C PHE A 123 28.30 9.02 21.99
N LYS A 124 29.57 9.25 21.70
CA LYS A 124 30.04 10.46 21.01
C LYS A 124 30.98 10.12 19.85
N LYS A 125 30.77 10.79 18.71
CA LYS A 125 31.69 10.75 17.55
C LYS A 125 31.61 12.07 16.82
N ASP A 126 32.74 12.72 16.63
CA ASP A 126 32.84 14.05 16.02
C ASP A 126 31.87 15.03 16.70
N LYS A 127 30.92 15.58 15.95
CA LYS A 127 29.87 16.49 16.45
C LYS A 127 28.56 15.79 16.85
N LEU A 128 28.46 14.47 16.76
CA LEU A 128 27.24 13.73 17.07
C LEU A 128 27.29 13.12 18.48
N ASN A 129 26.18 13.26 19.20
CA ASN A 129 25.95 12.62 20.50
C ASN A 129 24.67 11.78 20.42
N VAL A 130 24.75 10.51 20.83
CA VAL A 130 23.62 9.58 20.86
C VAL A 130 23.43 9.06 22.28
N THR A 131 22.26 9.34 22.86
CA THR A 131 21.83 8.68 24.10
C THR A 131 20.91 7.52 23.72
N TRP A 132 21.37 6.29 23.97
CA TRP A 132 20.67 5.06 23.66
C TRP A 132 20.09 4.44 24.95
N HIS A 133 18.89 3.87 24.88
CA HIS A 133 18.30 3.08 25.97
C HIS A 133 17.72 1.77 25.45
N ALA A 134 17.94 0.68 26.20
CA ALA A 134 17.06 -0.50 26.20
C ALA A 134 16.06 -0.36 27.36
N VAL A 135 14.77 -0.47 27.08
CA VAL A 135 13.66 -0.17 28.00
C VAL A 135 12.78 -1.40 28.18
N LEU A 136 12.55 -1.80 29.43
CA LEU A 136 11.60 -2.84 29.82
C LEU A 136 10.69 -2.30 30.93
N ARG A 137 9.41 -2.07 30.58
CA ARG A 137 8.37 -1.68 31.55
C ARG A 137 7.74 -2.92 32.18
N ASP A 138 7.20 -2.75 33.37
CA ASP A 138 6.42 -3.79 34.04
C ASP A 138 5.25 -4.26 33.18
N GLY A 139 5.07 -5.57 33.06
CA GLY A 139 4.02 -6.20 32.25
C GLY A 139 4.30 -6.21 30.74
N SER A 140 5.44 -5.71 30.26
CA SER A 140 5.76 -5.72 28.83
C SER A 140 6.30 -7.08 28.35
N HIS A 141 5.68 -7.64 27.31
CA HIS A 141 6.16 -8.81 26.56
C HIS A 141 7.10 -8.44 25.40
N TYR A 142 7.70 -7.25 25.47
CA TYR A 142 8.54 -6.66 24.43
C TYR A 142 9.67 -5.84 25.03
N LEU A 143 10.78 -5.79 24.30
CA LEU A 143 11.92 -4.91 24.55
C LEU A 143 11.83 -3.72 23.60
N ARG A 144 11.93 -2.51 24.16
CA ARG A 144 11.91 -1.28 23.38
C ARG A 144 13.30 -0.63 23.39
N THR A 145 13.76 -0.18 22.24
CA THR A 145 15.00 0.59 22.10
C THR A 145 14.66 2.04 21.78
N THR A 146 15.30 3.00 22.45
CA THR A 146 15.11 4.44 22.19
C THR A 146 16.44 5.14 22.00
N LEU A 147 16.50 6.08 21.07
CA LEU A 147 17.65 6.92 20.79
C LEU A 147 17.25 8.40 20.82
N GLU A 148 18.03 9.20 21.53
CA GLU A 148 18.03 10.65 21.42
C GLU A 148 19.32 11.08 20.72
N VAL A 149 19.20 11.50 19.46
CA VAL A 149 20.33 11.94 18.63
C VAL A 149 20.39 13.45 18.61
N THR A 150 21.54 14.01 18.98
CA THR A 150 21.81 15.46 18.98
C THR A 150 23.14 15.74 18.30
N ALA A 151 23.35 17.00 17.90
CA ALA A 151 24.62 17.44 17.33
C ALA A 151 25.12 18.74 17.95
N ASP A 152 26.43 18.82 18.18
CA ASP A 152 27.14 19.99 18.72
C ASP A 152 27.11 21.16 17.73
N ASP A 153 27.02 20.87 16.43
CA ASP A 153 26.80 21.79 15.31
C ASP A 153 25.94 21.12 14.23
N ASP A 154 25.37 21.89 13.29
CA ASP A 154 24.55 21.39 12.20
C ASP A 154 25.18 20.17 11.48
N GLN A 155 24.47 19.05 11.44
CA GLN A 155 24.93 17.80 10.85
C GLN A 155 23.94 17.31 9.79
N ALA A 156 24.39 17.16 8.54
CA ALA A 156 23.60 16.50 7.51
C ALA A 156 23.46 15.00 7.83
N MET A 157 22.23 14.48 7.86
CA MET A 157 21.91 13.09 8.16
C MET A 157 21.20 12.45 6.97
N GLN A 158 21.58 11.22 6.61
CA GLN A 158 20.86 10.42 5.63
C GLN A 158 19.85 9.51 6.33
N SER A 159 20.34 8.69 7.26
CA SER A 159 19.52 7.71 7.97
C SER A 159 20.11 7.27 9.31
N ILE A 160 19.27 6.61 10.10
CA ILE A 160 19.67 5.90 11.32
C ILE A 160 18.95 4.55 11.40
N THR A 161 19.66 3.52 11.86
CA THR A 161 19.17 2.15 12.03
C THR A 161 19.28 1.75 13.50
N PRO A 162 18.24 1.98 14.33
CA PRO A 162 18.23 1.61 15.76
C PRO A 162 17.82 0.15 16.04
N MET A 163 17.31 -0.56 15.02
CA MET A 163 16.91 -1.96 15.15
C MET A 163 17.89 -2.80 14.35
N ILE A 164 18.74 -3.56 15.04
CA ILE A 164 19.72 -4.48 14.44
C ILE A 164 19.75 -5.75 15.30
N TYR A 165 19.12 -6.81 14.83
CA TYR A 165 19.07 -8.11 15.50
C TYR A 165 19.33 -9.24 14.52
N ASN A 166 19.89 -10.35 14.99
CA ASN A 166 19.98 -11.58 14.22
C ASN A 166 19.07 -12.62 14.86
N VAL A 167 18.15 -13.17 14.07
CA VAL A 167 17.19 -14.19 14.54
C VAL A 167 17.75 -15.56 14.23
N ASP A 168 17.78 -16.43 15.23
CA ASP A 168 18.07 -17.85 15.07
C ASP A 168 16.79 -18.56 14.60
N ASN A 169 16.66 -18.77 13.29
CA ASN A 169 15.45 -19.35 12.71
C ASN A 169 15.34 -20.85 12.98
N GLU A 170 16.47 -21.54 13.20
CA GLU A 170 16.47 -22.95 13.57
C GLU A 170 15.85 -23.14 14.96
N ALA A 171 16.20 -22.27 15.91
CA ALA A 171 15.63 -22.28 17.24
C ALA A 171 14.20 -21.71 17.26
N ALA A 172 13.94 -20.64 16.49
CA ALA A 172 12.63 -20.01 16.43
C ALA A 172 11.57 -20.86 15.71
N LYS A 173 11.98 -21.77 14.82
CA LYS A 173 11.09 -22.53 13.93
C LYS A 173 10.13 -21.61 13.15
N THR A 174 10.60 -20.42 12.78
CA THR A 174 9.87 -19.44 11.98
C THR A 174 10.80 -18.32 11.53
N VAL A 175 10.55 -17.73 10.36
CA VAL A 175 11.31 -16.60 9.81
C VAL A 175 10.45 -15.33 9.90
N PRO A 176 10.95 -14.23 10.49
CA PRO A 176 10.25 -12.96 10.44
C PRO A 176 10.17 -12.41 9.01
N VAL A 177 8.98 -11.94 8.63
CA VAL A 177 8.72 -11.35 7.31
C VAL A 177 8.07 -9.97 7.47
N VAL A 178 8.21 -9.12 6.46
CA VAL A 178 7.47 -7.86 6.41
C VAL A 178 5.98 -8.18 6.24
N VAL A 179 5.16 -7.72 7.19
CA VAL A 179 3.70 -7.92 7.17
C VAL A 179 3.01 -6.60 6.85
N GLY A 180 2.53 -6.51 5.61
CA GLY A 180 1.87 -5.34 5.04
C GLY A 180 2.63 -4.76 3.85
N ASN A 181 1.96 -3.91 3.07
CA ASN A 181 2.48 -3.36 1.82
C ASN A 181 2.82 -1.85 1.89
N THR A 182 2.87 -1.29 3.10
CA THR A 182 3.10 0.15 3.32
C THR A 182 4.42 0.43 4.03
N ARG A 183 4.89 1.68 3.94
CA ARG A 183 5.96 2.21 4.79
C ARG A 183 5.60 2.01 6.26
N GLY A 184 6.56 1.62 7.09
CA GLY A 184 6.28 1.28 8.49
C GLY A 184 5.49 -0.02 8.68
N ALA A 185 5.42 -0.90 7.69
CA ALA A 185 5.02 -2.30 7.89
C ALA A 185 6.00 -2.98 8.88
N LEU A 186 5.48 -3.74 9.84
CA LEU A 186 6.30 -4.41 10.84
C LEU A 186 6.85 -5.76 10.33
N LEU A 187 7.86 -6.28 11.00
CA LEU A 187 8.32 -7.66 10.82
C LEU A 187 7.57 -8.55 11.79
N ALA A 188 7.01 -9.67 11.34
CA ALA A 188 6.40 -10.64 12.24
C ALA A 188 6.66 -12.08 11.81
N SER A 189 6.62 -12.97 12.79
CA SER A 189 6.66 -14.41 12.66
C SER A 189 5.65 -15.04 13.64
N ASN A 190 5.63 -16.37 13.76
CA ASN A 190 4.83 -17.02 14.81
C ASN A 190 5.42 -16.85 16.22
N LYS A 191 6.63 -16.28 16.33
CA LYS A 191 7.39 -16.19 17.58
C LYS A 191 7.66 -14.76 18.04
N ILE A 192 7.93 -13.85 17.11
CA ILE A 192 8.26 -12.46 17.42
C ILE A 192 7.57 -11.49 16.46
N PHE A 193 7.41 -10.25 16.92
CA PHE A 193 7.18 -9.08 16.08
C PHE A 193 8.30 -8.06 16.31
N ALA A 194 8.62 -7.25 15.31
CA ALA A 194 9.63 -6.19 15.42
C ALA A 194 9.34 -5.03 14.47
N GLY A 195 9.77 -3.82 14.82
CA GLY A 195 9.65 -2.70 13.90
C GLY A 195 10.22 -1.40 14.44
N LEU A 196 10.59 -0.52 13.52
CA LEU A 196 10.87 0.87 13.80
C LEU A 196 9.56 1.62 14.07
N GLU A 197 9.48 2.34 15.19
CA GLU A 197 8.25 2.96 15.68
C GLU A 197 7.97 4.32 15.03
N THR A 198 7.94 4.32 13.71
CA THR A 198 7.52 5.45 12.89
C THR A 198 6.83 4.94 11.63
N PRO A 199 5.75 5.59 11.16
CA PRO A 199 5.13 5.23 9.89
C PRO A 199 6.10 5.43 8.72
N MET A 200 7.21 6.16 8.92
CA MET A 200 8.29 6.40 7.96
C MET A 200 9.37 5.31 7.94
N GLY A 201 9.27 4.31 8.81
CA GLY A 201 10.29 3.27 8.95
C GLY A 201 10.37 2.35 7.73
N VAL A 202 11.58 1.89 7.41
CA VAL A 202 11.80 0.74 6.53
C VAL A 202 12.29 -0.39 7.38
N ASN A 203 11.45 -1.40 7.55
CA ASN A 203 11.80 -2.63 8.23
C ASN A 203 12.10 -3.70 7.20
N SER A 204 13.17 -4.47 7.41
CA SER A 204 13.58 -5.54 6.52
C SER A 204 14.10 -6.71 7.35
N ALA A 205 13.63 -7.91 7.01
CA ALA A 205 14.30 -9.15 7.35
C ALA A 205 15.16 -9.52 6.14
N GLN A 206 16.47 -9.25 6.23
CA GLN A 206 17.39 -9.58 5.15
C GLN A 206 17.69 -11.06 5.23
N VAL A 207 17.03 -11.84 4.39
CA VAL A 207 17.54 -13.14 4.02
C VAL A 207 18.53 -12.85 2.91
N SER A 208 19.85 -12.98 3.15
CA SER A 208 20.80 -12.88 2.05
C SER A 208 20.36 -13.91 1.00
N ASN A 209 20.09 -13.50 -0.25
CA ASN A 209 19.67 -14.39 -1.35
C ASN A 209 20.81 -15.34 -1.77
N ALA A 210 21.65 -15.82 -0.85
CA ALA A 210 22.83 -16.63 -1.09
C ALA A 210 23.76 -16.07 -2.21
N GLY A 211 23.83 -14.74 -2.34
CA GLY A 211 24.60 -14.06 -3.39
C GLY A 211 23.96 -14.06 -4.80
N MET A 212 22.68 -14.40 -4.91
CA MET A 212 21.94 -14.49 -6.18
C MET A 212 21.41 -13.15 -6.69
N ASP A 213 21.59 -12.05 -5.94
CA ASP A 213 21.05 -10.72 -6.25
C ASP A 213 21.61 -10.09 -7.55
N SER A 214 22.78 -10.54 -8.00
CA SER A 214 23.42 -10.08 -9.24
C SER A 214 23.20 -11.02 -10.43
N PHE A 215 22.42 -12.09 -10.28
CA PHE A 215 22.21 -13.07 -11.33
C PHE A 215 21.29 -12.53 -12.43
N THR A 216 21.70 -12.75 -13.67
CA THR A 216 20.88 -12.44 -14.85
C THR A 216 20.78 -13.72 -15.67
N PRO A 217 19.63 -14.41 -15.70
CA PRO A 217 19.54 -15.71 -16.38
C PRO A 217 19.81 -15.60 -17.88
N THR A 218 19.47 -14.48 -18.50
CA THR A 218 19.54 -14.27 -19.95
C THR A 218 20.82 -13.58 -20.42
N GLY A 219 21.84 -13.43 -19.58
CA GLY A 219 23.08 -12.82 -20.00
C GLY A 219 24.15 -12.75 -18.93
N TRP A 220 25.36 -12.39 -19.35
CA TRP A 220 26.47 -12.17 -18.45
C TRP A 220 27.24 -10.91 -18.83
N ASN A 221 27.93 -10.36 -17.84
CA ASN A 221 28.92 -9.31 -18.00
C ASN A 221 30.19 -9.69 -17.23
N SER A 222 31.18 -8.80 -17.25
CA SER A 222 32.48 -9.02 -16.62
C SER A 222 32.47 -9.26 -15.10
N SER A 223 31.35 -9.01 -14.43
CA SER A 223 31.16 -9.23 -12.99
C SER A 223 30.22 -10.40 -12.67
N SER A 224 29.69 -11.12 -13.66
CA SER A 224 28.64 -12.12 -13.44
C SER A 224 29.13 -13.39 -12.73
N PHE A 225 30.36 -13.83 -12.99
CA PHE A 225 30.91 -15.10 -12.48
C PHE A 225 31.79 -14.87 -11.24
N ASN A 226 31.16 -14.47 -10.14
CA ASN A 226 31.81 -14.12 -8.87
C ASN A 226 31.58 -15.17 -7.76
N TRP A 227 30.90 -16.27 -8.06
CA TRP A 227 30.64 -17.35 -7.11
C TRP A 227 31.64 -18.49 -7.29
N GLU A 228 32.39 -18.80 -6.24
CA GLU A 228 33.22 -20.00 -6.13
C GLU A 228 32.39 -21.15 -5.55
N PRO A 229 32.04 -22.20 -6.33
CA PRO A 229 31.07 -23.20 -5.87
C PRO A 229 31.58 -24.09 -4.73
N GLY A 230 32.90 -24.31 -4.60
CA GLY A 230 33.48 -25.15 -3.54
C GLY A 230 32.79 -26.52 -3.41
N ASP A 231 32.26 -26.81 -2.23
CA ASP A 231 31.54 -28.06 -1.95
C ASP A 231 30.20 -28.18 -2.70
N GLU A 232 29.61 -27.08 -3.17
CA GLU A 232 28.39 -27.08 -3.99
C GLU A 232 28.63 -27.42 -5.47
N LEU A 233 29.91 -27.51 -5.90
CA LEU A 233 30.24 -27.92 -7.27
C LEU A 233 29.70 -29.34 -7.53
N PRO A 234 28.88 -29.60 -8.56
CA PRO A 234 28.34 -30.93 -8.81
C PRO A 234 29.43 -32.01 -8.87
N GLU A 235 29.17 -33.17 -8.26
CA GLU A 235 30.13 -34.27 -8.21
C GLU A 235 30.55 -34.75 -9.60
N ASP A 236 29.62 -34.70 -10.56
CA ASP A 236 29.92 -35.01 -11.95
C ASP A 236 30.92 -34.03 -12.57
N ILE A 237 30.89 -32.73 -12.25
CA ILE A 237 31.91 -31.76 -12.70
C ILE A 237 33.22 -32.01 -11.95
N ARG A 238 33.18 -32.32 -10.65
CA ARG A 238 34.38 -32.59 -9.85
C ARG A 238 35.16 -33.83 -10.30
N LYS A 239 34.45 -34.89 -10.71
CA LYS A 239 35.04 -36.19 -11.06
C LYS A 239 35.27 -36.39 -12.56
N SER A 240 34.75 -35.52 -13.42
CA SER A 240 34.90 -35.64 -14.87
C SER A 240 36.16 -34.95 -15.37
N GLU A 241 36.78 -35.52 -16.41
CA GLU A 241 37.79 -34.80 -17.21
C GLU A 241 37.09 -33.82 -18.17
N ILE A 242 36.27 -32.88 -17.68
CA ILE A 242 35.67 -31.86 -18.56
C ILE A 242 36.79 -31.07 -19.23
N LYS A 243 36.78 -31.09 -20.56
CA LYS A 243 37.73 -30.39 -21.40
C LYS A 243 37.03 -29.25 -22.12
N VAL A 244 37.56 -28.04 -21.94
CA VAL A 244 37.21 -26.89 -22.79
C VAL A 244 38.39 -26.66 -23.72
N ASP A 245 38.13 -26.68 -25.04
CA ASP A 245 39.14 -26.54 -26.09
C ASP A 245 40.27 -27.58 -25.96
N ASN A 246 39.90 -28.85 -25.75
CA ASN A 246 40.78 -30.00 -25.50
C ASN A 246 41.66 -29.93 -24.23
N ASN A 247 41.53 -28.88 -23.42
CA ASN A 247 42.29 -28.72 -22.19
C ASN A 247 41.40 -29.04 -20.97
N THR A 248 41.87 -29.90 -20.06
CA THR A 248 41.14 -30.26 -18.83
C THR A 248 40.97 -29.06 -17.90
N VAL A 249 39.76 -28.84 -17.39
CA VAL A 249 39.45 -27.81 -16.39
C VAL A 249 39.63 -28.41 -14.99
N SER A 250 40.37 -27.74 -14.12
CA SER A 250 40.53 -28.16 -12.73
C SER A 250 39.27 -27.80 -11.94
N PRO A 251 38.73 -28.67 -11.07
CA PRO A 251 37.60 -28.33 -10.19
C PRO A 251 37.84 -27.07 -9.35
N ASP A 252 39.08 -26.86 -8.87
CA ASP A 252 39.50 -25.68 -8.09
C ASP A 252 39.69 -24.41 -8.94
N ASP A 253 39.41 -24.50 -10.24
CA ASP A 253 39.37 -23.38 -11.17
C ASP A 253 37.94 -23.14 -11.66
N VAL A 254 36.92 -23.89 -11.22
CA VAL A 254 35.55 -23.64 -11.67
C VAL A 254 34.96 -22.46 -10.90
N MET A 255 34.49 -21.47 -11.64
CA MET A 255 33.68 -20.36 -11.14
C MET A 255 32.24 -20.55 -11.62
N GLY A 256 31.31 -19.82 -11.02
CA GLY A 256 29.92 -19.88 -11.46
C GLY A 256 29.13 -18.60 -11.20
N THR A 257 27.88 -18.65 -11.65
CA THR A 257 26.84 -17.69 -11.30
C THR A 257 25.53 -18.45 -11.14
N ARG A 258 24.66 -17.99 -10.23
CA ARG A 258 23.44 -18.71 -9.86
C ARG A 258 22.34 -17.75 -9.47
N GLY A 259 21.09 -18.10 -9.75
CA GLY A 259 19.93 -17.38 -9.23
C GLY A 259 18.60 -17.94 -9.70
N TYR A 260 17.53 -17.22 -9.36
CA TYR A 260 16.17 -17.74 -9.45
C TYR A 260 15.59 -17.64 -10.85
N VAL A 261 14.97 -18.72 -11.31
CA VAL A 261 14.32 -18.81 -12.62
C VAL A 261 13.01 -19.57 -12.49
N SER A 262 11.95 -19.02 -13.07
CA SER A 262 10.70 -19.73 -13.32
C SER A 262 10.68 -20.31 -14.73
N PHE A 263 10.66 -21.62 -14.86
CA PHE A 263 10.42 -22.29 -16.13
C PHE A 263 8.92 -22.39 -16.39
N ARG A 264 8.45 -21.86 -17.53
CA ARG A 264 7.01 -21.82 -17.84
C ARG A 264 6.45 -23.13 -18.40
N LYS A 265 7.32 -24.02 -18.88
CA LYS A 265 6.95 -25.35 -19.38
C LYS A 265 7.89 -26.41 -18.83
N ALA A 266 7.35 -27.60 -18.64
CA ALA A 266 8.13 -28.81 -18.41
C ALA A 266 8.68 -29.37 -19.72
N GLY A 267 9.67 -30.25 -19.63
CA GLY A 267 10.32 -30.90 -20.75
C GLY A 267 11.63 -30.23 -21.16
N THR A 268 12.11 -30.62 -22.34
CA THR A 268 13.41 -30.21 -22.87
C THR A 268 13.48 -28.71 -23.16
N GLN A 269 14.49 -28.06 -22.60
CA GLN A 269 14.80 -26.65 -22.82
C GLN A 269 16.29 -26.47 -23.13
N THR A 270 16.59 -25.70 -24.18
CA THR A 270 17.98 -25.40 -24.57
C THR A 270 18.37 -23.99 -24.17
N LEU A 271 19.61 -23.83 -23.70
CA LEU A 271 20.25 -22.59 -23.31
C LEU A 271 21.45 -22.37 -24.23
N THR A 272 21.44 -21.28 -25.00
CA THR A 272 22.54 -20.96 -25.93
C THR A 272 23.30 -19.74 -25.49
N PHE A 273 24.59 -19.89 -25.22
CA PHE A 273 25.48 -18.79 -24.80
C PHE A 273 26.05 -18.05 -26.01
N GLN A 274 25.79 -16.76 -26.11
CA GLN A 274 26.13 -15.92 -27.25
C GLN A 274 27.00 -14.75 -26.81
N TYR A 275 28.26 -14.77 -27.23
CA TYR A 275 29.18 -13.67 -26.97
C TYR A 275 28.76 -12.39 -27.71
N THR A 276 28.81 -11.24 -27.02
CA THR A 276 28.49 -9.93 -27.61
C THR A 276 29.70 -9.01 -27.70
N SER A 277 30.50 -8.88 -26.64
CA SER A 277 31.64 -7.94 -26.60
C SER A 277 32.63 -8.28 -25.48
N GLY A 278 33.82 -7.67 -25.51
CA GLY A 278 34.89 -7.89 -24.54
C GLY A 278 36.21 -8.25 -25.20
N ASN A 279 37.20 -8.58 -24.36
CA ASN A 279 38.55 -8.95 -24.81
C ASN A 279 38.82 -10.46 -24.69
N HIS A 280 37.99 -11.21 -23.97
CA HIS A 280 38.16 -12.64 -23.75
C HIS A 280 36.89 -13.44 -24.09
N ARG A 281 37.07 -14.71 -24.49
CA ARG A 281 35.96 -15.66 -24.71
C ARG A 281 35.45 -16.20 -23.38
N LEU A 282 34.21 -16.71 -23.34
CA LEU A 282 33.66 -17.42 -22.19
C LEU A 282 33.83 -18.93 -22.37
N ASP A 283 34.55 -19.58 -21.46
CA ASP A 283 34.76 -21.03 -21.40
C ASP A 283 33.75 -21.65 -20.41
N ILE A 284 32.78 -22.42 -20.93
CA ILE A 284 31.63 -22.92 -20.19
C ILE A 284 31.85 -24.40 -19.83
N VAL A 285 31.56 -24.77 -18.60
CA VAL A 285 31.77 -26.11 -18.03
C VAL A 285 30.46 -26.88 -17.93
N GLY A 286 29.35 -26.18 -17.67
CA GLY A 286 28.06 -26.83 -17.54
C GLY A 286 26.96 -25.90 -17.03
N VAL A 287 25.73 -26.42 -17.08
CA VAL A 287 24.52 -25.78 -16.59
C VAL A 287 23.71 -26.79 -15.82
N ASP A 288 23.09 -26.39 -14.71
CA ASP A 288 22.08 -27.20 -14.04
C ASP A 288 20.97 -26.38 -13.39
N VAL A 289 19.93 -27.09 -12.99
CA VAL A 289 18.79 -26.57 -12.24
C VAL A 289 18.66 -27.37 -10.96
N VAL A 290 18.55 -26.67 -9.83
CA VAL A 290 18.30 -27.26 -8.52
C VAL A 290 16.95 -26.82 -7.94
N ASP A 291 16.37 -27.67 -7.10
CA ASP A 291 15.20 -27.33 -6.28
C ASP A 291 15.56 -26.40 -5.11
N GLY A 292 14.53 -25.99 -4.35
CA GLY A 292 14.67 -25.18 -3.14
C GLY A 292 15.51 -25.79 -2.00
N ASN A 293 15.82 -27.09 -2.09
CA ASN A 293 16.64 -27.84 -1.15
C ASN A 293 18.08 -28.06 -1.67
N GLY A 294 18.41 -27.56 -2.87
CA GLY A 294 19.72 -27.71 -3.50
C GLY A 294 19.91 -29.02 -4.27
N ASN A 295 18.87 -29.84 -4.47
CA ASN A 295 18.96 -31.07 -5.25
C ASN A 295 18.98 -30.76 -6.75
N VAL A 296 19.94 -31.32 -7.49
CA VAL A 296 19.99 -31.20 -8.96
C VAL A 296 18.85 -31.98 -9.60
N LEU A 297 17.97 -31.26 -10.30
CA LEU A 297 16.81 -31.82 -10.99
C LEU A 297 17.02 -31.98 -12.50
N ALA A 298 17.80 -31.09 -13.12
CA ALA A 298 18.17 -31.14 -14.52
C ALA A 298 19.61 -30.64 -14.67
N LYS A 299 20.38 -31.22 -15.60
CA LYS A 299 21.80 -30.86 -15.80
C LYS A 299 22.26 -31.13 -17.21
N ASP A 300 23.23 -30.34 -17.66
CA ASP A 300 24.05 -30.60 -18.83
C ASP A 300 25.48 -30.13 -18.55
N TYR A 301 26.39 -31.08 -18.34
CA TYR A 301 27.78 -30.81 -18.00
C TYR A 301 28.69 -31.24 -19.15
N HIS A 302 29.02 -30.28 -20.01
CA HIS A 302 30.00 -30.47 -21.07
C HIS A 302 30.77 -29.18 -21.34
N GLY A 303 32.02 -29.33 -21.79
CA GLY A 303 32.89 -28.22 -22.13
C GLY A 303 32.49 -27.55 -23.45
N GLY A 304 32.25 -26.25 -23.40
CA GLY A 304 31.93 -25.40 -24.53
C GLY A 304 32.60 -24.04 -24.41
N PHE A 305 32.58 -23.23 -25.48
CA PHE A 305 33.05 -21.86 -25.43
C PHE A 305 32.35 -20.95 -26.43
N THR A 306 32.31 -19.65 -26.14
CA THR A 306 31.74 -18.61 -27.02
C THR A 306 32.55 -17.32 -26.95
N GLY A 307 32.85 -16.72 -28.10
CA GLY A 307 33.79 -15.61 -28.26
C GLY A 307 33.96 -15.24 -29.74
N GLY A 308 35.17 -14.85 -30.16
CA GLY A 308 35.50 -14.75 -31.60
C GLY A 308 35.35 -16.06 -32.38
N GLN A 309 35.34 -17.20 -31.67
CA GLN A 309 34.94 -18.52 -32.14
C GLN A 309 33.96 -19.15 -31.13
N LYS A 310 33.14 -20.11 -31.57
CA LYS A 310 32.20 -20.83 -30.71
C LYS A 310 32.23 -22.33 -30.97
N SER A 311 32.05 -23.12 -29.93
CA SER A 311 31.94 -24.59 -29.99
C SER A 311 31.11 -25.07 -28.80
N ASN A 312 30.20 -26.03 -29.02
CA ASN A 312 29.34 -26.64 -27.99
C ASN A 312 28.75 -25.62 -26.99
N ASN A 313 28.25 -24.49 -27.49
CA ASN A 313 27.75 -23.39 -26.67
C ASN A 313 26.23 -23.49 -26.40
N VAL A 314 25.65 -24.68 -26.59
CA VAL A 314 24.22 -24.98 -26.41
C VAL A 314 24.09 -26.08 -25.38
N TYR A 315 23.37 -25.79 -24.29
CA TYR A 315 23.16 -26.69 -23.15
C TYR A 315 21.69 -27.10 -23.07
N THR A 316 21.39 -28.34 -22.74
CA THR A 316 20.03 -28.89 -22.79
C THR A 316 19.61 -29.43 -21.43
N LEU A 317 18.57 -28.83 -20.84
CA LEU A 317 17.99 -29.25 -19.57
C LEU A 317 16.63 -29.90 -19.80
N ASP A 318 16.33 -31.00 -19.12
CA ASP A 318 14.98 -31.60 -19.14
C ASP A 318 14.25 -31.22 -17.84
N ILE A 319 13.40 -30.18 -17.91
CA ILE A 319 12.76 -29.58 -16.75
C ILE A 319 11.58 -30.46 -16.29
N PRO A 320 11.55 -30.96 -15.05
CA PRO A 320 10.55 -31.96 -14.64
C PRO A 320 9.12 -31.41 -14.55
N LYS A 321 8.97 -30.12 -14.22
CA LYS A 321 7.67 -29.44 -14.10
C LYS A 321 7.83 -27.94 -14.39
N ALA A 322 6.80 -27.28 -14.88
CA ALA A 322 6.76 -25.81 -14.85
C ALA A 322 6.75 -25.31 -13.40
N GLY A 323 7.51 -24.28 -13.10
CA GLY A 323 7.66 -23.73 -11.75
C GLY A 323 8.97 -22.99 -11.53
N ALA A 324 9.19 -22.57 -10.30
CA ALA A 324 10.37 -21.83 -9.88
C ALA A 324 11.49 -22.75 -9.41
N TYR A 325 12.74 -22.39 -9.73
CA TYR A 325 13.95 -23.14 -9.43
C TYR A 325 15.17 -22.21 -9.24
N VAL A 326 16.30 -22.77 -8.82
CA VAL A 326 17.61 -22.10 -8.90
C VAL A 326 18.36 -22.64 -10.12
N LEU A 327 18.74 -21.76 -11.04
CA LEU A 327 19.54 -22.06 -12.23
C LEU A 327 21.00 -21.70 -11.97
N ARG A 328 21.94 -22.57 -12.33
CA ARG A 328 23.38 -22.37 -12.13
C ARG A 328 24.16 -22.54 -13.43
N TYR A 329 25.11 -21.64 -13.66
CA TYR A 329 26.07 -21.71 -14.76
C TYR A 329 27.47 -21.87 -14.20
N PHE A 330 28.24 -22.81 -14.76
CA PHE A 330 29.62 -23.09 -14.37
C PHE A 330 30.57 -22.76 -15.54
N VAL A 331 31.67 -22.10 -15.24
CA VAL A 331 32.67 -21.64 -16.21
C VAL A 331 34.08 -21.92 -15.70
N ALA A 332 35.05 -21.99 -16.61
CA ALA A 332 36.46 -22.05 -16.23
C ALA A 332 36.92 -20.67 -15.71
N GLY A 333 37.65 -20.67 -14.61
CA GLY A 333 38.03 -19.51 -13.82
C GLY A 333 39.19 -18.70 -14.37
N THR A 334 39.64 -17.72 -13.58
CA THR A 334 40.62 -16.72 -14.02
C THR A 334 42.04 -17.26 -14.20
N LYS A 335 42.30 -18.54 -13.89
CA LYS A 335 43.62 -19.15 -14.18
C LYS A 335 43.83 -19.37 -15.69
N ARG A 336 42.78 -19.26 -16.52
CA ARG A 336 42.84 -19.35 -18.00
C ARG A 336 42.61 -18.04 -18.75
N SER A 337 41.69 -17.18 -18.32
CA SER A 337 41.44 -15.85 -18.92
C SER A 337 40.67 -14.96 -17.93
N ASP A 338 40.82 -13.64 -18.00
CA ASP A 338 39.94 -12.76 -17.23
C ASP A 338 38.49 -12.82 -17.76
N PHE A 339 37.51 -12.48 -16.91
CA PHE A 339 36.10 -12.49 -17.30
C PHE A 339 35.66 -11.27 -18.10
N ASN A 340 36.57 -10.50 -18.71
CA ASN A 340 36.24 -9.29 -19.48
C ASN A 340 35.55 -9.63 -20.82
N SER A 341 34.33 -10.14 -20.70
CA SER A 341 33.45 -10.62 -21.74
C SER A 341 32.02 -10.32 -21.31
N ASN A 342 31.18 -10.02 -22.29
CA ASN A 342 29.75 -9.84 -22.12
C ASN A 342 29.05 -10.71 -23.15
N GLY A 343 27.84 -11.15 -22.81
CA GLY A 343 27.04 -11.92 -23.74
C GLY A 343 25.64 -12.16 -23.26
N THR A 344 24.85 -12.80 -24.11
CA THR A 344 23.45 -13.13 -23.88
C THR A 344 23.26 -14.63 -23.87
N ILE A 345 22.29 -15.10 -23.08
CA ILE A 345 21.89 -16.50 -23.00
C ILE A 345 20.45 -16.58 -23.48
N THR A 346 20.19 -17.32 -24.55
CA THR A 346 18.85 -17.50 -25.09
C THR A 346 18.29 -18.85 -24.67
N PHE A 347 17.06 -18.87 -24.17
CA PHE A 347 16.33 -20.09 -23.82
C PHE A 347 15.39 -20.49 -24.96
N SER A 348 15.18 -21.79 -25.20
CA SER A 348 14.20 -22.26 -26.20
C SER A 348 12.75 -22.03 -25.79
N GLU A 349 12.50 -21.88 -24.48
CA GLU A 349 11.20 -21.60 -23.88
C GLU A 349 11.33 -20.41 -22.93
N LYS A 350 10.21 -19.74 -22.67
CA LYS A 350 10.17 -18.55 -21.80
C LYS A 350 10.47 -18.88 -20.36
N ILE A 351 11.03 -17.86 -19.70
CA ILE A 351 11.31 -17.89 -18.28
C ILE A 351 10.80 -16.62 -17.59
N GLY A 352 10.50 -16.73 -16.30
CA GLY A 352 10.13 -15.62 -15.42
C GLY A 352 11.07 -15.51 -14.21
N VAL A 353 10.82 -14.51 -13.36
CA VAL A 353 11.49 -14.34 -12.07
C VAL A 353 10.49 -14.66 -10.95
N PRO A 354 10.79 -15.60 -10.04
CA PRO A 354 9.90 -15.95 -8.95
C PRO A 354 10.08 -15.02 -7.73
N VAL A 355 9.09 -15.04 -6.82
CA VAL A 355 9.23 -14.59 -5.44
C VAL A 355 9.74 -15.74 -4.58
N VAL A 356 10.72 -15.49 -3.72
CA VAL A 356 11.30 -16.51 -2.85
C VAL A 356 10.62 -16.49 -1.48
N LEU A 357 10.16 -17.66 -1.05
CA LEU A 357 9.66 -17.93 0.29
C LEU A 357 10.65 -18.85 0.99
N TYR A 358 10.95 -18.60 2.27
CA TYR A 358 11.89 -19.42 3.03
C TYR A 358 11.15 -20.38 3.96
N ASP A 359 11.15 -21.65 3.58
CA ASP A 359 10.68 -22.78 4.37
C ASP A 359 11.73 -23.19 5.40
N LEU A 360 11.28 -23.54 6.59
CA LEU A 360 12.17 -24.09 7.61
C LEU A 360 12.59 -25.51 7.21
N VAL A 361 13.77 -25.95 7.68
CA VAL A 361 14.33 -27.30 7.43
C VAL A 361 13.25 -28.37 7.48
N ALA A 362 13.15 -29.15 6.40
CA ALA A 362 12.09 -30.11 6.16
C ALA A 362 11.91 -31.10 7.32
N GLU A 363 10.80 -30.99 8.06
CA GLU A 363 10.16 -32.19 8.62
C GLU A 363 9.44 -32.88 7.47
N LYS A 364 9.97 -34.06 7.10
CA LYS A 364 9.37 -34.96 6.10
C LYS A 364 7.91 -35.21 6.45
N THR A 365 7.00 -34.60 5.69
CA THR A 365 5.58 -34.95 5.73
C THR A 365 5.13 -35.34 4.32
N GLU A 366 5.44 -36.57 3.93
CA GLU A 366 4.74 -37.25 2.84
C GLU A 366 3.29 -37.50 3.27
N LYS A 367 2.36 -36.66 2.79
CA LYS A 367 0.98 -37.03 2.39
C LYS A 367 0.15 -35.77 2.11
N ALA A 368 0.38 -35.14 0.96
CA ALA A 368 -0.54 -34.14 0.43
C ALA A 368 -0.62 -34.11 -1.11
N GLU A 369 -0.17 -35.15 -1.81
CA GLU A 369 -0.19 -35.17 -3.29
C GLU A 369 -1.08 -36.27 -3.91
N ALA A 370 -1.91 -36.93 -3.10
CA ALA A 370 -2.81 -37.99 -3.59
C ALA A 370 -4.26 -37.54 -3.90
N ALA A 371 -4.61 -36.26 -3.74
CA ALA A 371 -6.01 -35.80 -3.86
C ALA A 371 -6.31 -34.79 -4.99
N GLN A 372 -5.37 -34.54 -5.91
CA GLN A 372 -5.59 -33.65 -7.06
C GLN A 372 -5.36 -34.33 -8.43
N ARG A 373 -5.68 -35.62 -8.53
CA ARG A 373 -5.85 -36.31 -9.81
C ARG A 373 -7.26 -36.85 -9.97
N LYS A 374 -8.24 -35.94 -10.04
CA LYS A 374 -9.51 -36.22 -10.73
C LYS A 374 -10.33 -34.95 -10.94
N ALA A 375 -10.36 -34.51 -12.21
CA ALA A 375 -11.15 -33.44 -12.85
C ALA A 375 -10.15 -32.51 -13.58
N LEU A 376 -10.24 -32.19 -14.86
CA LEU A 376 -11.36 -32.17 -15.78
C LEU A 376 -10.90 -32.66 -17.16
N ALA A 377 -11.67 -33.58 -17.74
CA ALA A 377 -11.75 -33.79 -19.18
C ALA A 377 -13.18 -33.38 -19.57
N ASP A 378 -13.30 -32.34 -20.38
CA ASP A 378 -14.06 -32.34 -21.64
C ASP A 378 -14.18 -30.91 -22.17
N GLY A 379 -13.91 -30.79 -23.46
CA GLY A 379 -13.72 -29.52 -24.15
C GLY A 379 -14.98 -28.92 -24.73
N THR A 380 -14.79 -27.85 -25.49
CA THR A 380 -15.66 -27.44 -26.59
C THR A 380 -14.87 -26.51 -27.52
N GLU A 381 -15.09 -26.70 -28.82
CA GLU A 381 -14.33 -26.15 -29.94
C GLU A 381 -14.45 -24.63 -30.05
N ALA A 382 -13.33 -23.96 -30.28
CA ALA A 382 -13.26 -22.56 -30.66
C ALA A 382 -13.13 -22.44 -32.18
N THR A 383 -14.04 -21.66 -32.77
CA THR A 383 -14.02 -21.22 -34.16
C THR A 383 -12.72 -20.46 -34.48
N THR A 384 -11.97 -20.96 -35.45
CA THR A 384 -10.70 -20.38 -35.90
C THR A 384 -10.94 -19.14 -36.76
N THR A 385 -10.55 -17.97 -36.26
CA THR A 385 -10.25 -16.79 -37.09
C THR A 385 -8.76 -16.81 -37.46
N GLU A 386 -8.42 -16.68 -38.74
CA GLU A 386 -7.03 -16.73 -39.22
C GLU A 386 -6.18 -15.58 -38.65
N THR A 387 -5.16 -15.91 -37.86
CA THR A 387 -4.18 -14.95 -37.31
C THR A 387 -3.24 -14.46 -38.43
N PRO A 388 -2.88 -13.16 -38.47
CA PRO A 388 -1.86 -12.64 -39.40
C PRO A 388 -0.53 -13.40 -39.30
N VAL A 389 0.07 -13.73 -40.44
CA VAL A 389 1.35 -14.46 -40.54
C VAL A 389 2.45 -13.49 -40.96
N ILE A 390 3.44 -13.26 -40.09
CA ILE A 390 4.70 -12.59 -40.47
C ILE A 390 5.57 -13.64 -41.16
N TYR A 391 6.03 -13.35 -42.38
CA TYR A 391 6.76 -14.33 -43.17
C TYR A 391 8.21 -14.48 -42.71
N ASP A 392 8.66 -15.73 -42.66
CA ASP A 392 10.07 -16.05 -42.47
C ASP A 392 10.89 -15.53 -43.65
N ARG A 393 12.04 -14.95 -43.31
CA ARG A 393 12.91 -14.17 -44.20
C ARG A 393 14.33 -14.72 -44.30
N SER A 394 14.60 -15.89 -43.72
CA SER A 394 15.91 -16.54 -43.74
C SER A 394 16.49 -16.67 -45.16
N ASP A 395 15.62 -16.86 -46.16
CA ASP A 395 16.00 -17.15 -47.54
C ASP A 395 15.85 -15.94 -48.48
N TRP A 396 15.42 -14.79 -47.95
CA TRP A 396 15.13 -13.61 -48.78
C TRP A 396 16.39 -12.96 -49.31
N THR A 397 16.27 -12.25 -50.44
CA THR A 397 17.34 -11.37 -50.93
C THR A 397 16.83 -9.96 -51.12
N VAL A 398 17.68 -8.98 -50.84
CA VAL A 398 17.35 -7.56 -50.99
C VAL A 398 18.24 -6.94 -52.07
N THR A 399 17.66 -6.08 -52.90
CA THR A 399 18.39 -5.22 -53.85
C THR A 399 18.01 -3.77 -53.58
N ALA A 400 18.88 -2.82 -53.93
CA ALA A 400 18.62 -1.39 -53.77
C ALA A 400 19.29 -0.58 -54.89
N ASP A 401 18.93 0.70 -55.01
CA ASP A 401 19.49 1.62 -56.01
C ASP A 401 20.93 2.05 -55.74
N GLY A 402 21.47 1.68 -54.57
CA GLY A 402 22.85 1.85 -54.18
C GLY A 402 23.01 1.57 -52.69
N TRP A 403 24.25 1.33 -52.27
CA TRP A 403 24.61 1.24 -50.86
C TRP A 403 26.10 1.52 -50.69
N ASN A 404 26.52 2.02 -49.53
CA ASN A 404 27.93 2.34 -49.29
C ASN A 404 28.69 1.19 -48.59
N THR A 405 29.92 0.92 -49.03
CA THR A 405 30.83 -0.11 -48.55
C THR A 405 31.58 0.25 -47.26
N ASP A 406 31.58 1.52 -46.86
CA ASP A 406 32.52 2.02 -45.86
C ASP A 406 31.97 1.86 -44.44
N ASN A 407 32.50 0.86 -43.71
CA ASN A 407 32.40 0.60 -42.26
C ASN A 407 31.57 -0.64 -41.84
N GLY A 408 31.21 -1.52 -42.77
CA GLY A 408 30.64 -2.83 -42.43
C GLY A 408 29.16 -2.84 -41.98
N THR A 409 28.47 -1.69 -42.00
CA THR A 409 27.07 -1.56 -41.53
C THR A 409 26.17 -0.77 -42.49
N GLY A 410 26.35 -0.93 -43.81
CA GLY A 410 25.59 -0.18 -44.83
C GLY A 410 24.96 -1.02 -45.94
N LYS A 411 25.11 -2.35 -45.90
CA LYS A 411 24.65 -3.24 -46.98
C LYS A 411 23.15 -3.54 -46.89
N VAL A 412 22.57 -3.98 -48.01
CA VAL A 412 21.13 -4.29 -48.13
C VAL A 412 20.69 -5.48 -47.26
N GLU A 413 21.60 -6.41 -46.93
CA GLU A 413 21.31 -7.57 -46.10
C GLU A 413 20.97 -7.21 -44.65
N ALA A 414 21.40 -6.02 -44.18
CA ALA A 414 21.06 -5.54 -42.84
C ALA A 414 19.54 -5.43 -42.63
N MET A 415 18.76 -5.16 -43.69
CA MET A 415 17.30 -5.06 -43.58
C MET A 415 16.61 -6.38 -43.21
N ILE A 416 17.30 -7.52 -43.29
CA ILE A 416 16.71 -8.84 -43.04
C ILE A 416 17.49 -9.68 -42.03
N ASP A 417 18.48 -9.10 -41.34
CA ASP A 417 19.40 -9.85 -40.47
C ASP A 417 18.90 -10.08 -39.03
N GLY A 418 17.84 -9.38 -38.60
CA GLY A 418 17.25 -9.54 -37.26
C GLY A 418 17.88 -8.65 -36.20
N LYS A 419 18.74 -7.71 -36.57
CA LYS A 419 19.39 -6.75 -35.69
C LYS A 419 18.94 -5.33 -36.05
N THR A 420 18.12 -4.73 -35.19
CA THR A 420 17.71 -3.32 -35.34
C THR A 420 18.87 -2.31 -35.28
N ASN A 421 20.04 -2.71 -34.80
CA ASN A 421 21.23 -1.86 -34.71
C ASN A 421 22.12 -1.88 -35.96
N THR A 422 21.87 -2.77 -36.92
CA THR A 422 22.43 -2.71 -38.28
C THR A 422 21.41 -2.02 -39.18
N TYR A 423 21.85 -1.44 -40.30
CA TYR A 423 20.94 -0.81 -41.25
C TYR A 423 21.56 -0.72 -42.65
N TRP A 424 20.72 -0.76 -43.67
CA TRP A 424 21.10 -0.28 -45.00
C TRP A 424 21.15 1.24 -45.01
N HIS A 425 22.10 1.81 -45.75
CA HIS A 425 22.17 3.23 -46.04
C HIS A 425 22.36 3.41 -47.56
N SER A 426 21.61 4.34 -48.17
CA SER A 426 21.80 4.69 -49.58
C SER A 426 23.23 5.17 -49.84
N ASP A 427 23.72 4.99 -51.08
CA ASP A 427 25.09 5.37 -51.43
C ASP A 427 25.32 6.88 -51.23
N TYR A 428 26.31 7.21 -50.40
CA TYR A 428 26.70 8.59 -50.09
C TYR A 428 28.13 8.93 -50.57
N THR A 429 28.84 7.99 -51.21
CA THR A 429 30.25 8.14 -51.62
C THR A 429 30.44 8.14 -53.14
N ASN A 430 29.88 7.17 -53.88
CA ASN A 430 30.26 6.95 -55.29
C ASN A 430 29.25 7.53 -56.30
N ASN A 431 27.97 7.56 -55.96
CA ASN A 431 26.94 8.15 -56.79
C ASN A 431 25.84 8.74 -55.91
N ASN A 432 26.12 9.92 -55.31
CA ASN A 432 25.29 10.67 -54.36
C ASN A 432 23.96 11.16 -54.98
N GLN A 433 23.15 10.19 -55.41
CA GLN A 433 21.92 10.33 -56.17
C GLN A 433 20.90 11.11 -55.35
N ASP A 434 20.18 12.00 -56.00
CA ASP A 434 19.06 12.70 -55.37
C ASP A 434 17.86 11.75 -55.19
N MET A 435 17.01 12.03 -54.20
CA MET A 435 15.77 11.27 -53.98
C MET A 435 14.91 11.20 -55.26
N PRO A 436 14.20 10.09 -55.52
CA PRO A 436 13.93 9.00 -54.58
C PRO A 436 15.00 7.90 -54.56
N HIS A 437 15.14 7.25 -53.41
CA HIS A 437 15.85 5.97 -53.28
C HIS A 437 14.90 4.78 -53.29
N TRP A 438 15.39 3.56 -53.53
CA TRP A 438 14.54 2.38 -53.44
C TRP A 438 15.29 1.12 -53.01
N PHE A 439 14.57 0.23 -52.34
CA PHE A 439 14.97 -1.16 -52.12
C PHE A 439 13.84 -2.11 -52.49
N MET A 440 14.20 -3.32 -52.89
CA MET A 440 13.28 -4.38 -53.28
C MET A 440 13.68 -5.70 -52.64
N VAL A 441 12.73 -6.31 -51.96
CA VAL A 441 12.85 -7.61 -51.31
C VAL A 441 12.23 -8.68 -52.19
N ASP A 442 13.00 -9.73 -52.48
CA ASP A 442 12.53 -10.97 -53.11
C ASP A 442 12.35 -12.04 -52.03
N MET A 443 11.09 -12.39 -51.77
CA MET A 443 10.70 -13.39 -50.77
C MET A 443 10.91 -14.84 -51.23
N LYS A 444 11.46 -15.05 -52.43
CA LYS A 444 11.72 -16.34 -53.11
C LYS A 444 10.50 -17.15 -53.53
N LYS A 445 9.34 -16.86 -52.96
CA LYS A 445 8.06 -17.47 -53.31
C LYS A 445 6.96 -16.42 -53.26
N ALA A 446 5.95 -16.57 -54.11
CA ALA A 446 4.75 -15.75 -54.01
C ALA A 446 4.04 -16.03 -52.68
N GLN A 447 3.77 -14.98 -51.91
CA GLN A 447 3.06 -15.00 -50.65
C GLN A 447 1.90 -13.99 -50.71
N LYS A 448 0.89 -14.19 -49.87
CA LYS A 448 -0.20 -13.23 -49.70
C LYS A 448 0.32 -12.04 -48.89
N VAL A 449 0.55 -10.90 -49.50
CA VAL A 449 1.06 -9.70 -48.82
C VAL A 449 -0.08 -8.76 -48.50
N GLY A 450 -0.30 -8.48 -47.21
CA GLY A 450 -1.29 -7.51 -46.75
C GLY A 450 -0.70 -6.36 -45.92
N ALA A 451 0.52 -6.51 -45.40
CA ALA A 451 1.23 -5.44 -44.70
C ALA A 451 2.75 -5.62 -44.79
N VAL A 452 3.47 -4.52 -44.58
CA VAL A 452 4.94 -4.53 -44.48
C VAL A 452 5.38 -3.80 -43.20
N GLY A 453 6.43 -4.30 -42.55
CA GLY A 453 7.02 -3.71 -41.34
C GLY A 453 8.32 -3.00 -41.68
N ILE A 454 8.54 -1.81 -41.14
CA ILE A 454 9.77 -1.02 -41.31
C ILE A 454 10.29 -0.62 -39.92
N VAL A 455 11.55 -0.93 -39.64
CA VAL A 455 12.32 -0.36 -38.52
C VAL A 455 13.35 0.59 -39.11
N THR A 456 13.43 1.81 -38.57
CA THR A 456 14.46 2.76 -38.98
C THR A 456 15.76 2.57 -38.18
N ARG A 457 16.84 3.24 -38.60
CA ARG A 457 18.10 3.27 -37.86
C ARG A 457 17.87 3.73 -36.41
N GLN A 458 18.48 3.08 -35.44
CA GLN A 458 18.34 3.41 -34.01
C GLN A 458 19.15 4.64 -33.61
N ALA A 459 18.75 5.81 -34.10
CA ALA A 459 19.43 7.09 -33.90
C ALA A 459 18.45 8.27 -33.91
N ALA A 460 18.83 9.39 -33.29
CA ALA A 460 18.01 10.60 -33.18
C ALA A 460 17.58 11.17 -34.55
N VAL A 461 16.37 11.74 -34.63
CA VAL A 461 15.72 12.21 -35.88
C VAL A 461 16.57 13.06 -36.82
N GLY A 462 17.56 13.79 -36.29
CA GLY A 462 18.45 14.66 -37.07
C GLY A 462 19.45 13.92 -37.96
N VAL A 463 19.67 12.62 -37.76
CA VAL A 463 20.63 11.86 -38.58
C VAL A 463 20.08 11.57 -39.98
N ASN A 464 20.99 11.39 -40.94
CA ASN A 464 20.64 11.09 -42.33
C ASN A 464 19.91 9.73 -42.44
N GLY A 465 18.92 9.67 -43.32
CA GLY A 465 18.36 8.39 -43.77
C GLY A 465 16.94 8.06 -43.31
N HIS A 466 16.41 8.69 -42.26
CA HIS A 466 15.08 8.31 -41.76
C HIS A 466 13.99 8.56 -42.81
N ILE A 467 13.26 7.51 -43.17
CA ILE A 467 12.19 7.54 -44.18
C ILE A 467 11.07 8.49 -43.73
N LYS A 468 10.64 9.37 -44.62
CA LYS A 468 9.46 10.23 -44.44
C LYS A 468 8.40 9.87 -45.47
N ASP A 469 8.49 10.35 -46.70
CA ASP A 469 7.50 10.02 -47.73
C ASP A 469 7.92 8.75 -48.49
N TYR A 470 6.98 7.84 -48.75
CA TYR A 470 7.25 6.54 -49.37
C TYR A 470 6.15 6.08 -50.33
N GLU A 471 6.49 5.15 -51.22
CA GLU A 471 5.57 4.32 -52.00
C GLU A 471 5.90 2.84 -51.81
N ILE A 472 4.88 1.97 -51.86
CA ILE A 472 5.04 0.52 -51.80
C ILE A 472 4.48 -0.09 -53.07
N TRP A 473 5.29 -0.94 -53.71
CA TRP A 473 5.00 -1.62 -54.96
C TRP A 473 5.18 -3.12 -54.77
N THR A 474 4.33 -3.93 -55.40
CA THR A 474 4.40 -5.40 -55.28
C THR A 474 4.17 -6.08 -56.61
N GLY A 475 4.66 -7.31 -56.75
CA GLY A 475 4.42 -8.14 -57.93
C GLY A 475 4.99 -9.56 -57.80
N THR A 476 4.61 -10.44 -58.71
CA THR A 476 5.20 -11.79 -58.84
C THR A 476 6.38 -11.82 -59.82
N ASP A 477 6.60 -10.73 -60.56
CA ASP A 477 7.74 -10.50 -61.45
C ASP A 477 8.42 -9.18 -61.05
N ALA A 478 9.74 -9.22 -60.85
CA ALA A 478 10.57 -8.07 -60.48
C ALA A 478 10.50 -6.92 -61.49
N ASN A 479 10.17 -7.20 -62.76
CA ASN A 479 10.10 -6.20 -63.83
C ASN A 479 8.69 -5.63 -64.04
N SER A 480 7.67 -6.15 -63.34
CA SER A 480 6.26 -5.78 -63.52
C SER A 480 5.55 -5.59 -62.18
N LEU A 481 5.94 -4.54 -61.45
CA LEU A 481 5.38 -4.21 -60.14
C LEU A 481 4.21 -3.22 -60.24
N THR A 482 3.21 -3.37 -59.37
CA THR A 482 2.06 -2.47 -59.25
C THR A 482 2.14 -1.69 -57.95
N LYS A 483 1.92 -0.37 -58.00
CA LYS A 483 1.86 0.50 -56.81
C LYS A 483 0.66 0.11 -55.96
N GLN A 484 0.91 -0.21 -54.70
CA GLN A 484 -0.12 -0.57 -53.72
C GLN A 484 -0.53 0.64 -52.88
N THR A 485 0.42 1.41 -52.38
CA THR A 485 0.13 2.57 -51.52
C THR A 485 1.27 3.59 -51.55
N GLU A 486 1.00 4.79 -51.07
CA GLU A 486 1.98 5.82 -50.73
C GLU A 486 1.58 6.52 -49.44
N GLY A 487 2.54 7.09 -48.72
CA GLY A 487 2.26 7.76 -47.46
C GLY A 487 3.44 8.49 -46.86
N THR A 488 3.23 9.06 -45.68
CA THR A 488 4.24 9.76 -44.90
C THR A 488 4.39 9.09 -43.53
N LEU A 489 5.59 8.61 -43.22
CA LEU A 489 5.96 8.13 -41.89
C LEU A 489 6.24 9.31 -40.95
N THR A 490 5.82 9.17 -39.69
CA THR A 490 6.35 9.98 -38.59
C THR A 490 7.62 9.32 -38.06
N TYR A 491 8.55 10.12 -37.54
CA TYR A 491 9.77 9.59 -36.94
C TYR A 491 9.42 8.71 -35.73
N SER A 492 9.84 7.45 -35.78
CA SER A 492 9.68 6.43 -34.74
C SER A 492 10.93 5.56 -34.72
N LEU A 493 11.39 5.19 -33.52
CA LEU A 493 12.44 4.16 -33.36
C LEU A 493 11.86 2.74 -33.33
N ASP A 494 10.57 2.62 -33.03
CA ASP A 494 9.83 1.37 -33.04
C ASP A 494 9.49 0.92 -34.47
N GLU A 495 9.18 -0.37 -34.63
CA GLU A 495 8.68 -0.94 -35.87
C GLU A 495 7.33 -0.33 -36.27
N VAL A 496 7.25 0.15 -37.51
CA VAL A 496 6.02 0.71 -38.09
C VAL A 496 5.50 -0.23 -39.16
N TRP A 497 4.24 -0.65 -39.01
CA TRP A 497 3.55 -1.49 -39.99
C TRP A 497 2.70 -0.64 -40.94
N ILE A 498 2.88 -0.84 -42.24
CA ILE A 498 2.13 -0.17 -43.31
C ILE A 498 1.21 -1.19 -43.97
N ASN A 499 -0.08 -0.91 -43.95
CA ASN A 499 -1.11 -1.75 -44.56
C ASN A 499 -1.15 -1.53 -46.08
N LEU A 500 -1.32 -2.62 -46.83
CA LEU A 500 -1.74 -2.53 -48.22
C LEU A 500 -3.27 -2.35 -48.25
N PRO A 501 -3.84 -1.67 -49.27
CA PRO A 501 -5.29 -1.47 -49.36
C PRO A 501 -6.08 -2.77 -49.51
N GLN A 502 -5.43 -3.81 -50.05
CA GLN A 502 -5.95 -5.18 -50.16
C GLN A 502 -4.78 -6.15 -50.12
N GLN A 503 -5.05 -7.41 -49.76
CA GLN A 503 -4.06 -8.47 -49.79
C GLN A 503 -3.76 -8.86 -51.25
N VAL A 504 -2.47 -8.95 -51.61
CA VAL A 504 -2.02 -9.25 -52.98
C VAL A 504 -1.06 -10.43 -53.00
N ASP A 505 -1.14 -11.28 -54.03
CA ASP A 505 -0.09 -12.30 -54.25
C ASP A 505 1.17 -11.61 -54.77
N ALA A 506 2.25 -11.66 -54.02
CA ALA A 506 3.51 -11.05 -54.39
C ALA A 506 4.71 -11.91 -53.98
N GLN A 507 5.73 -11.95 -54.83
CA GLN A 507 7.06 -12.45 -54.48
C GLN A 507 8.00 -11.28 -54.19
N TYR A 508 7.81 -10.17 -54.90
CA TYR A 508 8.63 -8.97 -54.81
C TYR A 508 7.86 -7.85 -54.12
N VAL A 509 8.51 -7.19 -53.16
CA VAL A 509 8.02 -6.00 -52.49
C VAL A 509 9.08 -4.90 -52.61
N LYS A 510 8.75 -3.81 -53.27
CA LYS A 510 9.64 -2.65 -53.49
C LYS A 510 9.13 -1.44 -52.73
N VAL A 511 10.01 -0.81 -51.97
CA VAL A 511 9.76 0.46 -51.27
C VAL A 511 10.53 1.56 -51.98
N VAL A 512 9.82 2.60 -52.40
CA VAL A 512 10.39 3.82 -52.99
C VAL A 512 10.32 4.92 -51.94
N ILE A 513 11.47 5.46 -51.54
CA ILE A 513 11.61 6.48 -50.50
C ILE A 513 11.74 7.83 -51.20
N LYS A 514 10.73 8.68 -51.03
CA LYS A 514 10.58 9.97 -51.72
C LYS A 514 11.24 11.13 -50.98
N SER A 515 11.33 11.05 -49.64
CA SER A 515 11.96 12.07 -48.80
C SER A 515 12.44 11.52 -47.45
N ALA A 516 13.30 12.27 -46.75
CA ALA A 516 13.79 11.94 -45.42
C ALA A 516 13.31 12.92 -44.33
N GLN A 517 13.24 12.46 -43.08
CA GLN A 517 12.75 13.26 -41.93
C GLN A 517 13.57 14.54 -41.72
N ASN A 518 14.89 14.49 -41.92
CA ASN A 518 15.78 15.64 -41.76
C ASN A 518 15.92 16.49 -43.04
N GLY A 519 15.14 16.20 -44.09
CA GLY A 519 15.14 16.93 -45.37
C GLY A 519 16.37 16.69 -46.25
N ARG A 520 17.28 15.78 -45.87
CA ARG A 520 18.46 15.41 -46.68
C ARG A 520 18.11 14.32 -47.69
N LYS A 521 19.00 14.14 -48.67
CA LYS A 521 18.81 13.22 -49.80
C LYS A 521 19.27 11.79 -49.54
N PHE A 522 19.21 11.32 -48.30
CA PHE A 522 19.68 9.98 -47.92
C PHE A 522 18.56 9.12 -47.35
N ALA A 523 18.65 7.80 -47.53
CA ALA A 523 17.69 6.83 -47.04
C ALA A 523 18.36 5.71 -46.22
N CYS A 524 17.67 5.20 -45.20
CA CYS A 524 18.10 4.08 -44.37
C CYS A 524 16.92 3.20 -43.95
N CYS A 525 17.19 1.91 -43.76
CA CYS A 525 16.24 0.94 -43.22
C CYS A 525 17.03 -0.07 -42.37
N ALA A 526 16.64 -0.24 -41.10
CA ALA A 526 17.25 -1.19 -40.19
C ALA A 526 16.65 -2.59 -40.37
N GLU A 527 15.33 -2.69 -40.42
CA GLU A 527 14.64 -3.96 -40.64
C GLU A 527 13.44 -3.79 -41.57
N PHE A 528 13.23 -4.78 -42.42
CA PHE A 528 12.06 -4.91 -43.28
C PHE A 528 11.39 -6.26 -43.07
N ARG A 529 10.05 -6.24 -42.96
CA ARG A 529 9.20 -7.42 -42.80
C ARG A 529 8.04 -7.39 -43.76
N VAL A 530 7.52 -8.57 -44.09
CA VAL A 530 6.29 -8.73 -44.87
C VAL A 530 5.36 -9.68 -44.13
N ALA A 531 4.07 -9.37 -44.10
CA ALA A 531 3.07 -10.19 -43.44
C ALA A 531 1.79 -10.31 -44.27
N SER A 532 1.01 -11.35 -43.99
CA SER A 532 -0.28 -11.61 -44.64
C SER A 532 -1.33 -10.54 -44.32
N ALA A 533 -1.22 -9.93 -43.14
CA ALA A 533 -1.97 -8.76 -42.69
C ALA A 533 -1.15 -8.06 -41.58
N ASN A 534 -1.58 -6.90 -41.11
CA ASN A 534 -0.89 -6.20 -40.04
C ASN A 534 -1.00 -6.97 -38.72
N PRO A 535 0.12 -7.40 -38.11
CA PRO A 535 0.10 -8.21 -36.88
C PRO A 535 -0.39 -7.43 -35.65
N ASN A 536 -0.37 -6.10 -35.71
CA ASN A 536 -0.88 -5.24 -34.64
C ASN A 536 -2.33 -4.78 -34.89
N ALA A 537 -2.99 -5.24 -35.96
CA ALA A 537 -4.41 -4.95 -36.16
C ALA A 537 -5.25 -5.52 -35.01
N ASP A 538 -6.43 -4.93 -34.79
CA ASP A 538 -7.40 -5.52 -33.88
C ASP A 538 -7.83 -6.89 -34.40
N VAL A 539 -7.93 -7.83 -33.47
CA VAL A 539 -8.48 -9.17 -33.72
C VAL A 539 -9.74 -9.35 -32.87
N PRO A 540 -10.68 -10.22 -33.28
CA PRO A 540 -11.93 -10.42 -32.54
C PRO A 540 -11.74 -10.82 -31.08
N LEU A 541 -10.75 -11.67 -30.77
CA LEU A 541 -10.41 -12.09 -29.41
C LEU A 541 -8.89 -12.07 -29.25
N THR A 542 -8.40 -11.33 -28.25
CA THR A 542 -6.99 -11.30 -27.90
C THR A 542 -6.71 -12.23 -26.72
N THR A 543 -6.07 -13.36 -26.98
CA THR A 543 -5.67 -14.29 -25.93
C THR A 543 -4.32 -13.89 -25.34
N PHE A 544 -4.26 -13.77 -24.02
CA PHE A 544 -3.06 -13.51 -23.25
C PHE A 544 -2.47 -14.82 -22.72
N GLU A 545 -1.26 -15.08 -23.18
CA GLU A 545 -0.34 -16.00 -22.54
C GLU A 545 0.56 -15.24 -21.56
N ILE A 546 1.02 -15.92 -20.50
CA ILE A 546 1.91 -15.31 -19.51
C ILE A 546 3.23 -14.90 -20.19
N ASP A 547 3.68 -13.70 -19.87
CA ASP A 547 4.91 -13.06 -20.35
C ASP A 547 4.99 -12.95 -21.88
N GLU A 548 3.84 -12.97 -22.56
CA GLU A 548 3.70 -12.69 -23.98
C GLU A 548 3.09 -11.31 -24.20
N PRO A 549 3.90 -10.29 -24.51
CA PRO A 549 3.35 -8.98 -24.81
C PRO A 549 2.57 -9.02 -26.11
N VAL A 550 1.35 -8.51 -26.08
CA VAL A 550 0.49 -8.36 -27.25
C VAL A 550 0.38 -6.87 -27.60
N SER A 551 0.58 -6.53 -28.87
CA SER A 551 0.45 -5.16 -29.36
C SER A 551 -0.79 -5.00 -30.23
N ARG A 552 -1.51 -3.89 -30.03
CA ARG A 552 -2.74 -3.55 -30.78
C ARG A 552 -2.74 -2.10 -31.21
N GLN A 553 -3.15 -1.82 -32.44
CA GLN A 553 -3.11 -0.48 -33.00
C GLN A 553 -4.34 0.34 -32.60
N TRP A 554 -4.14 1.64 -32.46
CA TRP A 554 -5.22 2.62 -32.48
C TRP A 554 -5.00 3.64 -33.59
N THR A 555 -6.11 4.13 -34.11
CA THR A 555 -6.19 5.28 -35.02
C THR A 555 -7.22 6.27 -34.44
N PRO A 556 -7.38 7.49 -34.99
CA PRO A 556 -8.44 8.41 -34.57
C PRO A 556 -9.84 7.77 -34.54
N ASN A 557 -10.11 6.83 -35.44
CA ASN A 557 -11.40 6.15 -35.57
C ASN A 557 -11.55 4.93 -34.65
N SER A 558 -10.52 4.57 -33.87
CA SER A 558 -10.59 3.46 -32.92
C SER A 558 -11.41 3.76 -31.67
N TRP A 559 -11.82 5.02 -31.48
CA TRP A 559 -12.43 5.52 -30.27
C TRP A 559 -13.89 5.88 -30.54
N THR A 560 -14.81 5.33 -29.76
CA THR A 560 -16.24 5.62 -29.82
C THR A 560 -16.67 6.39 -28.58
N VAL A 561 -17.64 7.30 -28.71
CA VAL A 561 -18.14 8.07 -27.56
C VAL A 561 -18.71 7.11 -26.51
N VAL A 562 -18.37 7.34 -25.25
CA VAL A 562 -18.93 6.60 -24.12
C VAL A 562 -20.17 7.34 -23.64
N GLU A 563 -21.31 6.66 -23.64
CA GLU A 563 -22.56 7.21 -23.12
C GLU A 563 -22.42 7.58 -21.63
N SER A 564 -23.11 8.64 -21.22
CA SER A 564 -22.94 9.24 -19.89
C SER A 564 -23.11 8.25 -18.72
N ASP A 565 -23.99 7.25 -18.85
CA ASP A 565 -24.26 6.22 -17.84
C ASP A 565 -23.21 5.10 -17.82
N LYS A 566 -22.32 5.04 -18.83
CA LYS A 566 -21.24 4.06 -18.95
C LYS A 566 -19.87 4.60 -18.58
N ILE A 567 -19.75 5.89 -18.32
CA ILE A 567 -18.52 6.53 -17.85
C ILE A 567 -18.34 6.20 -16.35
N PRO A 568 -17.24 5.54 -15.94
CA PRO A 568 -16.99 5.28 -14.53
C PRO A 568 -16.91 6.57 -13.72
N TYR A 569 -17.47 6.56 -12.51
CA TYR A 569 -17.47 7.76 -11.65
C TYR A 569 -16.06 8.31 -11.37
N LYS A 570 -15.05 7.42 -11.25
CA LYS A 570 -13.64 7.79 -11.10
C LYS A 570 -13.05 8.54 -12.30
N VAL A 571 -13.63 8.40 -13.50
CA VAL A 571 -13.28 9.23 -14.66
C VAL A 571 -13.96 10.61 -14.52
N ILE A 572 -15.20 10.65 -14.03
CA ILE A 572 -15.92 11.90 -13.75
C ILE A 572 -15.20 12.76 -12.69
N GLU A 573 -14.64 12.14 -11.65
CA GLU A 573 -13.83 12.82 -10.62
C GLU A 573 -12.58 13.53 -11.19
N GLN A 574 -12.11 13.15 -12.37
CA GLN A 574 -10.98 13.80 -13.06
C GLN A 574 -11.40 15.06 -13.84
N ASP A 575 -12.61 15.57 -13.61
CA ASP A 575 -13.24 16.65 -14.41
C ASP A 575 -13.44 16.22 -15.88
N GLU A 576 -13.70 14.93 -16.11
CA GLU A 576 -13.89 14.36 -17.44
C GLU A 576 -15.31 13.80 -17.59
N ALA A 577 -16.06 14.28 -18.57
CA ALA A 577 -17.49 13.98 -18.69
C ALA A 577 -17.93 13.78 -20.13
N TYR A 578 -19.12 13.19 -20.30
CA TYR A 578 -19.83 13.19 -21.57
C TYR A 578 -19.97 14.62 -22.13
N PRO A 579 -19.86 14.85 -23.46
CA PRO A 579 -19.61 13.90 -24.54
C PRO A 579 -18.12 13.74 -24.87
N ASN A 580 -17.23 14.05 -23.92
CA ASN A 580 -15.79 14.14 -24.16
C ASN A 580 -15.03 12.83 -23.92
N ILE A 581 -15.68 11.83 -23.32
CA ILE A 581 -15.07 10.52 -23.10
C ILE A 581 -15.34 9.60 -24.28
N TYR A 582 -14.26 9.00 -24.76
CA TYR A 582 -14.28 7.99 -25.79
C TYR A 582 -13.60 6.73 -25.30
N ALA A 583 -13.99 5.56 -25.81
CA ALA A 583 -13.37 4.30 -25.46
C ALA A 583 -13.02 3.47 -26.69
N LYS A 584 -11.98 2.65 -26.53
CA LYS A 584 -11.69 1.50 -27.39
C LYS A 584 -11.91 0.25 -26.54
N THR A 585 -12.73 -0.67 -27.02
CA THR A 585 -13.01 -1.95 -26.37
C THR A 585 -12.38 -3.10 -27.14
N MET A 586 -12.00 -4.17 -26.43
CA MET A 586 -11.38 -5.35 -27.01
C MET A 586 -11.76 -6.57 -26.18
N ASP A 587 -12.21 -7.63 -26.84
CA ASP A 587 -12.41 -8.90 -26.15
C ASP A 587 -11.05 -9.57 -25.92
N VAL A 588 -10.85 -10.03 -24.69
CA VAL A 588 -9.60 -10.61 -24.22
C VAL A 588 -9.86 -11.91 -23.48
N ARG A 589 -8.94 -12.88 -23.61
CA ARG A 589 -8.97 -14.14 -22.87
C ARG A 589 -7.68 -14.28 -22.08
N PHE A 590 -7.77 -14.48 -20.77
CA PHE A 590 -6.62 -14.88 -19.95
C PHE A 590 -6.65 -16.39 -19.75
N ASN A 591 -5.61 -17.09 -20.21
CA ASN A 591 -5.53 -18.54 -20.05
C ASN A 591 -5.14 -18.97 -18.63
N GLU A 592 -4.62 -18.04 -17.85
CA GLU A 592 -4.09 -18.26 -16.51
C GLU A 592 -4.70 -17.28 -15.51
N ASP A 593 -4.87 -17.71 -14.26
CA ASP A 593 -5.44 -16.91 -13.18
C ASP A 593 -4.37 -16.15 -12.38
N LYS A 594 -4.81 -15.16 -11.58
CA LYS A 594 -4.00 -14.44 -10.58
C LYS A 594 -2.76 -13.72 -11.12
N GLY A 595 -2.82 -13.22 -12.36
CA GLY A 595 -1.76 -12.43 -12.95
C GLY A 595 -2.01 -10.92 -12.92
N THR A 596 -1.09 -10.16 -13.50
CA THR A 596 -1.16 -8.70 -13.65
C THR A 596 -1.04 -8.34 -15.12
N LEU A 597 -2.00 -7.59 -15.65
CA LEU A 597 -1.97 -7.03 -17.00
C LEU A 597 -1.49 -5.59 -16.94
N ASN A 598 -0.34 -5.30 -17.57
CA ASN A 598 0.11 -3.95 -17.85
C ASN A 598 -0.39 -3.51 -19.24
N VAL A 599 -0.87 -2.28 -19.35
CA VAL A 599 -1.41 -1.66 -20.56
C VAL A 599 -0.68 -0.34 -20.79
N ALA A 600 0.19 -0.29 -21.80
CA ALA A 600 1.01 0.87 -22.12
C ALA A 600 0.62 1.49 -23.47
N PHE A 601 0.42 2.80 -23.51
CA PHE A 601 0.05 3.54 -24.72
C PHE A 601 1.28 4.21 -25.35
N ASN A 602 1.65 3.78 -26.56
CA ASN A 602 2.82 4.27 -27.30
C ASN A 602 2.39 5.03 -28.55
N TYR A 603 2.52 6.36 -28.50
CA TYR A 603 2.18 7.26 -29.60
C TYR A 603 3.09 7.05 -30.82
N GLN A 604 2.51 7.06 -32.04
CA GLN A 604 3.28 6.95 -33.29
C GLN A 604 3.13 8.19 -34.20
N SER A 605 1.91 8.69 -34.42
CA SER A 605 1.67 9.81 -35.33
C SER A 605 0.38 10.56 -34.98
N GLY A 606 0.20 11.79 -35.52
CA GLY A 606 -0.96 12.64 -35.25
C GLY A 606 -0.59 14.11 -35.07
N SER A 607 -1.61 14.97 -34.98
CA SER A 607 -1.41 16.40 -34.70
C SER A 607 -1.56 16.75 -33.21
N ASN A 608 -2.19 15.87 -32.43
CA ASN A 608 -2.45 16.03 -31.00
C ASN A 608 -1.97 14.78 -30.24
N ARG A 609 -1.64 14.94 -28.95
CA ARG A 609 -1.39 13.82 -28.03
C ARG A 609 -2.70 13.08 -27.70
N LEU A 610 -2.59 11.85 -27.23
CA LEU A 610 -3.70 11.08 -26.69
C LEU A 610 -3.76 11.31 -25.17
N ASN A 611 -4.89 11.82 -24.67
CA ASN A 611 -5.14 11.98 -23.23
C ASN A 611 -5.93 10.76 -22.74
N ILE A 612 -5.32 9.93 -21.90
CA ILE A 612 -5.92 8.70 -21.35
C ILE A 612 -6.49 9.03 -19.97
N VAL A 613 -7.69 8.53 -19.66
CA VAL A 613 -8.37 8.80 -18.38
C VAL A 613 -8.58 7.53 -17.56
N GLY A 614 -8.34 6.37 -18.16
CA GLY A 614 -8.52 5.10 -17.47
C GLY A 614 -8.52 3.86 -18.35
N VAL A 615 -8.29 2.72 -17.72
CA VAL A 615 -8.43 1.38 -18.31
C VAL A 615 -9.18 0.50 -17.33
N ASP A 616 -10.15 -0.26 -17.80
CA ASP A 616 -10.85 -1.27 -17.00
C ASP A 616 -11.10 -2.57 -17.76
N LEU A 617 -11.33 -3.62 -17.00
CA LEU A 617 -11.70 -4.93 -17.48
C LEU A 617 -13.15 -5.20 -17.12
N LEU A 618 -13.97 -5.56 -18.10
CA LEU A 618 -15.40 -5.84 -17.94
C LEU A 618 -15.66 -7.34 -18.06
N ASP A 619 -16.54 -7.88 -17.23
CA ASP A 619 -17.05 -9.24 -17.39
C ASP A 619 -18.15 -9.32 -18.47
N ALA A 620 -18.69 -10.52 -18.69
CA ALA A 620 -19.77 -10.76 -19.66
C ALA A 620 -21.08 -9.97 -19.37
N SER A 621 -21.26 -9.45 -18.14
CA SER A 621 -22.40 -8.60 -17.79
C SER A 621 -22.15 -7.11 -18.08
N GLY A 622 -20.92 -6.75 -18.49
CA GLY A 622 -20.47 -5.38 -18.63
C GLY A 622 -20.06 -4.74 -17.31
N SER A 623 -19.88 -5.52 -16.25
CA SER A 623 -19.46 -5.03 -14.92
C SER A 623 -17.95 -4.95 -14.82
N VAL A 624 -17.43 -3.92 -14.16
CA VAL A 624 -16.00 -3.72 -13.96
C VAL A 624 -15.45 -4.74 -12.95
N VAL A 625 -14.56 -5.60 -13.42
CA VAL A 625 -13.84 -6.61 -12.62
C VAL A 625 -12.63 -6.00 -11.93
N THR A 626 -11.87 -5.20 -12.67
CA THR A 626 -10.65 -4.52 -12.21
C THR A 626 -10.45 -3.27 -13.05
N ALA A 627 -9.84 -2.24 -12.46
CA ALA A 627 -9.65 -0.97 -13.14
C ALA A 627 -8.42 -0.23 -12.62
N ASN A 628 -7.87 0.61 -13.48
CA ASN A 628 -6.92 1.63 -13.13
C ASN A 628 -7.36 2.94 -13.80
N TYR A 629 -7.77 3.91 -12.99
CA TYR A 629 -8.28 5.20 -13.45
C TYR A 629 -7.36 6.30 -12.95
N HIS A 630 -6.64 6.93 -13.87
CA HIS A 630 -5.87 8.15 -13.64
C HIS A 630 -5.64 8.85 -14.98
N ALA A 631 -5.39 10.16 -14.91
CA ALA A 631 -5.13 10.99 -16.07
C ALA A 631 -3.68 10.79 -16.53
N GLY A 632 -3.50 10.26 -17.74
CA GLY A 632 -2.22 10.10 -18.41
C GLY A 632 -2.25 10.72 -19.80
N PHE A 633 -1.09 10.85 -20.43
CA PHE A 633 -1.03 11.23 -21.83
C PHE A 633 0.18 10.65 -22.56
N THR A 634 0.03 10.44 -23.87
CA THR A 634 1.12 10.01 -24.76
C THR A 634 1.10 10.79 -26.07
N GLY A 635 2.26 11.26 -26.50
CA GLY A 635 2.48 12.18 -27.62
C GLY A 635 3.98 12.32 -27.89
N THR A 636 4.43 13.47 -28.37
CA THR A 636 5.87 13.80 -28.38
C THR A 636 6.47 13.86 -26.96
N ALA A 637 5.62 14.08 -25.95
CA ALA A 637 5.90 13.90 -24.53
C ALA A 637 4.91 12.87 -23.94
N LYS A 638 5.29 12.19 -22.87
CA LYS A 638 4.45 11.22 -22.16
C LYS A 638 4.53 11.40 -20.65
N ASN A 639 3.43 11.17 -19.96
CA ASN A 639 3.35 11.06 -18.51
C ASN A 639 2.25 10.06 -18.14
N GLU A 640 2.52 9.19 -17.18
CA GLU A 640 1.52 8.24 -16.66
C GLU A 640 0.77 7.46 -17.76
N ASN A 641 1.47 7.04 -18.82
CA ASN A 641 0.88 6.38 -19.99
C ASN A 641 0.78 4.85 -19.84
N GLU A 642 0.92 4.33 -18.62
CA GLU A 642 0.90 2.90 -18.29
C GLU A 642 -0.13 2.63 -17.20
N TYR A 643 -0.92 1.57 -17.41
CA TYR A 643 -2.02 1.20 -16.54
C TYR A 643 -1.88 -0.26 -16.13
N THR A 644 -2.11 -0.57 -14.85
CA THR A 644 -1.93 -1.94 -14.32
C THR A 644 -3.22 -2.48 -13.75
N LEU A 645 -3.62 -3.67 -14.20
CA LEU A 645 -4.84 -4.37 -13.78
C LEU A 645 -4.48 -5.71 -13.14
N SER A 646 -5.00 -5.98 -11.94
CA SER A 646 -4.92 -7.31 -11.31
C SER A 646 -6.01 -8.22 -11.87
N ILE A 647 -5.63 -9.38 -12.40
CA ILE A 647 -6.52 -10.35 -13.05
C ILE A 647 -6.80 -11.50 -12.07
N PRO A 648 -7.99 -11.56 -11.45
CA PRO A 648 -8.24 -12.52 -10.38
C PRO A 648 -8.39 -13.95 -10.91
N ASN A 649 -9.08 -14.12 -12.05
CA ASN A 649 -9.44 -15.43 -12.60
C ASN A 649 -9.13 -15.49 -14.09
N LYS A 650 -8.73 -16.67 -14.57
CA LYS A 650 -8.69 -16.97 -16.01
C LYS A 650 -10.11 -16.90 -16.60
N GLY A 651 -10.22 -16.54 -17.87
CA GLY A 651 -11.51 -16.43 -18.56
C GLY A 651 -11.56 -15.31 -19.60
N ASP A 652 -12.76 -15.10 -20.12
CA ASP A 652 -13.06 -14.12 -21.17
C ASP A 652 -13.61 -12.83 -20.56
N TYR A 653 -13.13 -11.70 -21.07
CA TYR A 653 -13.46 -10.36 -20.60
C TYR A 653 -13.45 -9.37 -21.75
N THR A 654 -13.96 -8.17 -21.53
CA THR A 654 -13.80 -7.03 -22.43
C THR A 654 -12.88 -6.01 -21.78
N LEU A 655 -11.69 -5.79 -22.34
CA LEU A 655 -10.79 -4.70 -21.95
C LEU A 655 -11.27 -3.39 -22.57
N ARG A 656 -11.56 -2.39 -21.74
CA ARG A 656 -11.99 -1.06 -22.19
C ARG A 656 -10.99 0.00 -21.76
N MET A 657 -10.54 0.78 -22.73
CA MET A 657 -9.53 1.82 -22.59
C MET A 657 -10.16 3.16 -22.94
N MET A 658 -10.12 4.12 -22.02
CA MET A 658 -10.85 5.39 -22.13
C MET A 658 -9.90 6.58 -22.30
N VAL A 659 -10.29 7.49 -23.19
CA VAL A 659 -9.54 8.69 -23.55
C VAL A 659 -10.45 9.91 -23.54
N SER A 660 -9.88 11.09 -23.32
CA SER A 660 -10.62 12.35 -23.35
C SER A 660 -10.29 13.19 -24.59
N LYS A 661 -11.33 13.74 -25.21
CA LYS A 661 -11.22 14.80 -26.21
C LYS A 661 -11.45 16.22 -25.65
N LYS A 662 -11.55 16.37 -24.32
CA LYS A 662 -11.95 17.63 -23.68
C LYS A 662 -10.98 18.76 -24.00
N THR A 663 -9.68 18.50 -23.94
CA THR A 663 -8.63 19.52 -24.14
C THR A 663 -8.08 19.55 -25.56
N GLU A 664 -8.05 18.41 -26.25
CA GLU A 664 -7.46 18.26 -27.59
C GLU A 664 -8.26 17.24 -28.40
N ALA A 665 -8.30 17.40 -29.73
CA ALA A 665 -8.98 16.45 -30.60
C ALA A 665 -8.20 15.12 -30.67
N ILE A 666 -8.91 13.99 -30.69
CA ILE A 666 -8.31 12.66 -30.85
C ILE A 666 -7.88 12.45 -32.31
N THR A 667 -6.68 12.92 -32.65
CA THR A 667 -6.11 12.81 -34.01
C THR A 667 -4.87 11.90 -34.06
N SER A 668 -4.50 11.29 -32.93
CA SER A 668 -3.35 10.40 -32.81
C SER A 668 -3.61 8.97 -33.29
N SER A 669 -2.56 8.32 -33.77
CA SER A 669 -2.42 6.87 -33.98
C SER A 669 -1.23 6.32 -33.20
N GLY A 670 -1.28 5.05 -32.80
CA GLY A 670 -0.20 4.42 -32.05
C GLY A 670 -0.46 2.96 -31.67
N THR A 671 0.36 2.40 -30.76
CA THR A 671 0.24 1.02 -30.28
C THR A 671 -0.05 0.92 -28.79
N ILE A 672 -1.01 0.07 -28.43
CA ILE A 672 -1.29 -0.37 -27.07
C ILE A 672 -0.52 -1.66 -26.84
N LYS A 673 0.50 -1.60 -25.98
CA LYS A 673 1.27 -2.77 -25.56
C LYS A 673 0.66 -3.34 -24.30
N LEU A 674 0.21 -4.59 -24.38
CA LEU A 674 -0.48 -5.33 -23.34
C LEU A 674 0.45 -6.43 -22.85
N SER A 675 0.79 -6.49 -21.56
CA SER A 675 1.73 -7.47 -21.00
C SER A 675 1.12 -8.16 -19.80
N TYR A 676 0.72 -9.41 -19.96
CA TYR A 676 0.17 -10.23 -18.88
C TYR A 676 1.27 -11.02 -18.19
N THR A 677 1.45 -10.85 -16.89
CA THR A 677 2.54 -11.46 -16.12
C THR A 677 1.99 -12.23 -14.91
N LYS A 678 2.65 -13.32 -14.53
CA LYS A 678 2.35 -14.10 -13.32
C LYS A 678 3.63 -14.37 -12.56
N ILE A 679 3.61 -14.10 -11.26
CA ILE A 679 4.74 -14.32 -10.37
C ILE A 679 4.59 -15.70 -9.73
N ASP A 680 5.57 -16.58 -9.92
CA ASP A 680 5.61 -17.87 -9.22
C ASP A 680 6.33 -17.72 -7.87
N THR A 681 6.08 -18.64 -6.94
CA THR A 681 6.81 -18.70 -5.67
C THR A 681 7.81 -19.86 -5.66
N LEU A 682 9.06 -19.59 -5.29
CA LEU A 682 10.08 -20.60 -4.99
C LEU A 682 10.19 -20.74 -3.47
N HIS A 683 9.96 -21.94 -2.97
CA HIS A 683 10.25 -22.28 -1.59
C HIS A 683 11.73 -22.66 -1.45
N MET A 684 12.47 -22.02 -0.54
CA MET A 684 13.87 -22.28 -0.25
C MET A 684 14.06 -22.66 1.21
N LEU A 685 15.09 -23.43 1.53
CA LEU A 685 15.50 -23.58 2.92
C LEU A 685 15.93 -22.22 3.50
N ALA A 686 15.29 -21.83 4.61
CA ALA A 686 15.66 -20.64 5.37
C ALA A 686 17.12 -20.74 5.83
N PRO A 687 17.93 -19.67 5.69
CA PRO A 687 19.21 -19.65 6.36
C PRO A 687 18.99 -19.75 7.88
N THR A 688 19.99 -20.34 8.53
CA THR A 688 20.00 -20.56 9.98
C THR A 688 19.82 -19.27 10.76
N GLU A 689 20.26 -18.14 10.19
CA GLU A 689 20.16 -16.82 10.76
C GLU A 689 19.56 -15.82 9.78
N VAL A 690 18.67 -14.95 10.27
CA VAL A 690 18.14 -13.82 9.50
C VAL A 690 18.39 -12.50 10.23
N PRO A 691 19.22 -11.59 9.66
CA PRO A 691 19.32 -10.23 10.15
C PRO A 691 18.00 -9.46 9.96
N MET A 692 17.50 -8.89 11.06
CA MET A 692 16.42 -7.92 11.08
C MET A 692 16.98 -6.52 11.26
N GLN A 693 16.54 -5.61 10.39
CA GLN A 693 16.90 -4.21 10.44
C GLN A 693 15.68 -3.29 10.30
N GLY A 694 15.73 -2.15 10.97
CA GLY A 694 14.74 -1.09 10.85
C GLY A 694 15.44 0.24 10.77
N TYR A 695 15.31 0.96 9.65
CA TYR A 695 15.98 2.24 9.46
C TYR A 695 15.00 3.35 9.09
N TRP A 696 15.30 4.55 9.61
CA TRP A 696 14.57 5.77 9.30
C TRP A 696 15.42 6.60 8.34
N ARG A 697 14.97 6.71 7.09
CA ARG A 697 15.55 7.63 6.10
C ARG A 697 14.92 9.01 6.23
N ARG A 698 15.76 10.03 6.35
CA ARG A 698 15.34 11.42 6.55
C ARG A 698 15.95 12.39 5.54
N ASN A 699 17.19 12.16 5.08
CA ASN A 699 17.90 13.02 4.12
C ASN A 699 17.88 14.53 4.47
N THR A 700 18.00 14.89 5.75
CA THR A 700 17.93 16.31 6.16
C THR A 700 18.99 16.67 7.19
N THR A 701 19.11 17.97 7.50
CA THR A 701 20.07 18.46 8.49
C THR A 701 19.49 18.36 9.90
N LEU A 702 20.19 17.64 10.78
CA LEU A 702 20.00 17.74 12.22
C LEU A 702 20.61 19.07 12.70
N LYS A 703 19.76 20.03 13.03
CA LYS A 703 20.18 21.37 13.47
C LYS A 703 20.74 21.34 14.89
N LYS A 704 21.75 22.17 15.15
CA LYS A 704 22.27 22.37 16.51
C LYS A 704 21.13 22.69 17.50
N GLY A 705 21.11 21.99 18.63
CA GLY A 705 20.09 22.18 19.67
C GLY A 705 18.75 21.48 19.40
N THR A 706 18.62 20.74 18.30
CA THR A 706 17.45 19.87 18.06
C THR A 706 17.76 18.42 18.41
N THR A 707 16.75 17.68 18.86
CA THR A 707 16.87 16.25 19.20
C THR A 707 16.03 15.43 18.24
N TRP A 708 16.67 14.49 17.53
CA TRP A 708 15.95 13.47 16.78
C TRP A 708 15.68 12.26 17.68
N LYS A 709 14.42 12.10 18.06
CA LYS A 709 13.95 11.02 18.93
C LYS A 709 13.46 9.85 18.09
N VAL A 710 14.15 8.71 18.20
CA VAL A 710 13.92 7.51 17.41
C VAL A 710 13.67 6.32 18.35
N SER A 711 12.80 5.40 17.97
CA SER A 711 12.57 4.19 18.76
C SER A 711 12.20 2.99 17.90
N SER A 712 12.46 1.79 18.41
CA SER A 712 12.15 0.50 17.80
C SER A 712 11.70 -0.50 18.86
N VAL A 713 11.02 -1.56 18.44
CA VAL A 713 10.53 -2.63 19.30
C VAL A 713 10.92 -4.00 18.73
N VAL A 714 11.15 -4.95 19.63
CA VAL A 714 11.04 -6.40 19.36
C VAL A 714 10.26 -7.05 20.50
N GLY A 715 9.29 -7.89 20.19
CA GLY A 715 8.37 -8.46 21.17
C GLY A 715 7.94 -9.88 20.85
N LEU A 716 7.47 -10.59 21.88
CA LEU A 716 7.00 -11.97 21.76
C LEU A 716 5.62 -12.03 21.09
N VAL A 717 5.40 -13.08 20.32
CA VAL A 717 4.10 -13.45 19.76
C VAL A 717 3.59 -14.69 20.48
N ALA A 718 2.35 -14.63 20.95
CA ALA A 718 1.67 -15.79 21.46
C ALA A 718 1.25 -16.73 20.30
N PRO A 719 1.32 -18.07 20.49
CA PRO A 719 0.98 -19.03 19.44
C PRO A 719 -0.38 -18.73 18.80
N GLY A 720 -0.39 -18.59 17.47
CA GLY A 720 -1.60 -18.30 16.68
C GLY A 720 -2.25 -16.93 16.96
N GLN A 721 -1.55 -16.00 17.60
CA GLN A 721 -2.11 -14.75 18.13
C GLN A 721 -1.28 -13.51 17.77
N GLN A 722 -0.73 -13.44 16.54
CA GLN A 722 0.08 -12.30 16.05
C GLN A 722 -0.66 -10.97 16.23
N ARG A 723 -1.93 -10.90 15.77
CA ARG A 723 -2.78 -9.71 15.83
C ARG A 723 -2.88 -9.17 17.25
N ARG A 724 -3.35 -10.01 18.19
CA ARG A 724 -3.58 -9.60 19.58
C ARG A 724 -2.28 -9.36 20.35
N SER A 725 -1.21 -10.10 20.05
CA SER A 725 0.13 -9.88 20.64
C SER A 725 0.70 -8.52 20.27
N PHE A 726 0.58 -8.14 18.99
CA PHE A 726 1.00 -6.81 18.53
C PHE A 726 0.06 -5.72 19.06
N LEU A 727 -1.26 -5.96 19.06
CA LEU A 727 -2.25 -5.01 19.57
C LEU A 727 -2.04 -4.70 21.07
N ALA A 728 -1.72 -5.71 21.89
CA ALA A 728 -1.37 -5.52 23.30
C ALA A 728 -0.17 -4.58 23.49
N TYR A 729 0.82 -4.66 22.59
CA TYR A 729 1.92 -3.70 22.54
C TYR A 729 1.46 -2.32 22.06
N SER A 730 0.70 -2.27 20.96
CA SER A 730 0.26 -1.03 20.34
C SER A 730 -0.60 -0.19 21.29
N GLU A 731 -1.53 -0.80 22.04
CA GLU A 731 -2.34 -0.09 23.04
C GLU A 731 -1.53 0.45 24.23
N ARG A 732 -0.37 -0.16 24.54
CA ARG A 732 0.55 0.35 25.56
C ARG A 732 1.36 1.53 25.05
N GLU A 733 1.87 1.46 23.81
CA GLU A 733 2.82 2.45 23.28
C GLU A 733 2.20 3.56 22.44
N ARG A 734 0.95 3.42 22.00
CA ARG A 734 0.22 4.48 21.29
C ARG A 734 0.14 5.76 22.12
N ALA A 735 0.04 6.90 21.44
CA ALA A 735 0.10 8.23 22.06
C ALA A 735 -0.90 8.39 23.19
N VAL A 736 -2.13 7.93 22.96
CA VAL A 736 -3.19 7.84 23.95
C VAL A 736 -3.94 6.52 23.74
N PRO A 737 -4.20 5.73 24.79
CA PRO A 737 -4.97 4.49 24.70
C PRO A 737 -6.33 4.70 24.05
N TRP A 738 -6.86 3.63 23.45
CA TRP A 738 -8.18 3.61 22.86
C TRP A 738 -9.24 4.19 23.82
N ARG A 739 -10.06 5.10 23.29
CA ARG A 739 -11.20 5.70 23.98
C ARG A 739 -12.32 6.00 22.99
N PRO A 740 -13.60 5.92 23.41
CA PRO A 740 -14.69 6.38 22.57
C PRO A 740 -14.57 7.89 22.36
N PHE A 741 -14.73 8.31 21.12
CA PHE A 741 -14.61 9.69 20.66
C PHE A 741 -15.60 9.93 19.51
N THR A 742 -16.88 9.96 19.85
CA THR A 742 -17.93 10.42 18.93
C THR A 742 -17.85 11.93 18.78
N LEU A 743 -17.86 12.45 17.56
CA LEU A 743 -17.81 13.89 17.30
C LEU A 743 -18.82 14.31 16.22
N TYR A 744 -19.32 15.54 16.31
CA TYR A 744 -20.04 16.18 15.20
C TYR A 744 -19.03 16.87 14.29
N ASN A 745 -19.15 16.68 12.97
CA ASN A 745 -18.32 17.36 11.98
C ASN A 745 -19.19 18.16 11.00
N SER A 746 -18.85 19.44 10.81
CA SER A 746 -19.63 20.38 10.01
C SER A 746 -19.44 20.29 8.49
N TRP A 747 -18.55 19.43 7.98
CA TRP A 747 -18.15 19.41 6.56
C TRP A 747 -19.34 19.38 5.59
N TYR A 748 -20.19 18.36 5.66
CA TYR A 748 -21.31 18.20 4.72
C TYR A 748 -22.48 19.13 5.00
N GLU A 749 -22.79 19.45 6.26
CA GLU A 749 -23.92 20.33 6.60
C GLU A 749 -23.60 21.80 6.33
N LEU A 750 -22.37 22.23 6.63
CA LEU A 750 -22.00 23.65 6.65
C LEU A 750 -20.98 24.09 5.59
N ASN A 751 -20.14 23.21 5.02
CA ASN A 751 -18.92 23.70 4.34
C ASN A 751 -18.63 23.18 2.94
N ILE A 752 -19.07 21.99 2.54
CA ILE A 752 -18.58 21.34 1.31
C ILE A 752 -18.71 22.20 0.03
N ASP A 753 -19.80 22.97 -0.10
CA ASP A 753 -20.03 23.87 -1.25
C ASP A 753 -19.68 25.34 -0.96
N ARG A 754 -19.11 25.61 0.22
CA ARG A 754 -18.99 26.94 0.83
C ARG A 754 -17.57 27.30 1.26
N ASN A 755 -16.68 26.33 1.31
CA ASN A 755 -15.30 26.50 1.78
C ASN A 755 -14.39 27.30 0.81
N ASN A 756 -14.79 27.50 -0.45
CA ASN A 756 -13.92 28.09 -1.50
C ASN A 756 -14.18 29.58 -1.76
N ALA A 757 -14.65 30.38 -0.79
CA ALA A 757 -14.73 31.82 -0.99
C ALA A 757 -13.36 32.40 -1.39
N VAL A 758 -13.34 33.53 -2.10
CA VAL A 758 -12.10 34.08 -2.66
C VAL A 758 -11.17 34.68 -1.60
N GLY A 759 -11.68 35.01 -0.41
CA GLY A 759 -10.92 35.70 0.62
C GLY A 759 -10.27 36.96 0.05
N ASN A 760 -8.96 37.10 0.24
CA ASN A 760 -8.14 38.15 -0.38
C ASN A 760 -7.27 37.62 -1.55
N ASN A 761 -7.74 36.61 -2.28
CA ASN A 761 -7.01 35.93 -3.37
C ASN A 761 -5.62 35.37 -2.96
N GLY A 762 -5.42 35.09 -1.67
CA GLY A 762 -4.14 34.66 -1.11
C GLY A 762 -3.02 35.71 -1.23
N VAL A 763 -3.34 37.00 -1.38
CA VAL A 763 -2.34 38.07 -1.49
C VAL A 763 -1.98 38.57 -0.10
N TYR A 764 -0.68 38.66 0.20
CA TYR A 764 -0.19 39.29 1.42
C TYR A 764 -0.28 40.82 1.33
N ASP A 765 -0.92 41.45 2.33
CA ASP A 765 -0.93 42.89 2.54
C ASP A 765 -0.26 43.21 3.89
N ALA A 766 0.78 44.04 3.87
CA ALA A 766 1.47 44.46 5.10
C ALA A 766 0.56 45.28 6.05
N SER A 767 -0.53 45.87 5.56
CA SER A 767 -1.53 46.59 6.36
C SER A 767 -2.60 45.66 6.98
N ASP A 768 -2.63 44.40 6.56
CA ASP A 768 -3.50 43.33 7.07
C ASP A 768 -2.69 42.03 7.15
N PRO A 769 -1.71 41.95 8.08
CA PRO A 769 -0.80 40.82 8.16
C PRO A 769 -1.53 39.50 8.45
N ASN A 770 -2.75 39.55 8.99
CA ASN A 770 -3.57 38.37 9.27
C ASN A 770 -4.49 37.97 8.09
N ASN A 771 -4.49 38.72 6.99
CA ASN A 771 -5.33 38.49 5.81
C ASN A 771 -6.85 38.45 6.11
N THR A 772 -7.30 39.24 7.07
CA THR A 772 -8.66 39.23 7.61
C THR A 772 -9.67 40.05 6.80
N LYS A 773 -9.22 40.95 5.92
CA LYS A 773 -10.06 41.89 5.14
C LYS A 773 -10.57 41.33 3.80
N GLY A 774 -10.43 40.03 3.57
CA GLY A 774 -10.90 39.35 2.36
C GLY A 774 -12.43 39.16 2.29
N ASN A 775 -12.94 38.74 1.13
CA ASN A 775 -14.33 38.33 0.96
C ASN A 775 -14.55 36.86 1.35
N TYR A 776 -15.14 36.64 2.52
CA TYR A 776 -15.48 35.33 3.07
C TYR A 776 -16.99 35.05 3.08
N SER A 777 -17.81 35.81 2.33
CA SER A 777 -19.28 35.70 2.39
C SER A 777 -19.82 34.32 2.00
N GLY A 778 -19.03 33.51 1.29
CA GLY A 778 -19.39 32.15 0.91
C GLY A 778 -19.17 31.12 2.01
N ASN A 779 -18.29 31.38 2.99
CA ASN A 779 -17.94 30.44 4.06
C ASN A 779 -19.04 30.32 5.12
N MET A 780 -18.97 29.29 5.96
CA MET A 780 -19.81 29.19 7.17
C MET A 780 -19.63 30.39 8.11
N THR A 781 -20.61 30.60 8.97
CA THR A 781 -20.61 31.67 9.97
C THR A 781 -20.75 31.14 11.39
N SER A 782 -20.32 31.94 12.36
CA SER A 782 -20.48 31.61 13.78
C SER A 782 -21.95 31.39 14.16
N ASP A 783 -22.87 32.21 13.63
CA ASP A 783 -24.31 32.07 13.91
C ASP A 783 -24.87 30.73 13.39
N GLN A 784 -24.39 30.24 12.25
CA GLN A 784 -24.79 28.92 11.73
C GLN A 784 -24.27 27.79 12.62
N CYS A 785 -23.02 27.89 13.07
CA CYS A 785 -22.42 26.93 14.00
C CYS A 785 -23.21 26.88 15.32
N VAL A 786 -23.51 28.04 15.91
CA VAL A 786 -24.33 28.17 17.12
C VAL A 786 -25.76 27.66 16.91
N ASN A 787 -26.35 27.86 15.73
CA ASN A 787 -27.68 27.32 15.42
C ASN A 787 -27.69 25.79 15.49
N VAL A 788 -26.76 25.12 14.81
CA VAL A 788 -26.61 23.67 14.85
C VAL A 788 -26.45 23.18 16.29
N MET A 789 -25.54 23.78 17.05
CA MET A 789 -25.31 23.40 18.45
C MET A 789 -26.55 23.55 19.33
N ASN A 790 -27.37 24.58 19.12
CA ASN A 790 -28.62 24.75 19.85
C ASN A 790 -29.64 23.65 19.54
N GLN A 791 -29.68 23.18 18.28
CA GLN A 791 -30.52 22.05 17.89
C GLN A 791 -30.04 20.76 18.57
N TRP A 792 -28.75 20.48 18.51
CA TRP A 792 -28.14 19.35 19.23
C TRP A 792 -28.39 19.43 20.75
N LYS A 793 -28.24 20.62 21.34
CA LYS A 793 -28.54 20.82 22.75
C LYS A 793 -29.99 20.46 23.07
N THR A 794 -30.93 21.04 22.34
CA THR A 794 -32.38 20.91 22.63
C THR A 794 -32.90 19.52 22.33
N LYS A 795 -32.43 18.88 21.25
CA LYS A 795 -32.98 17.63 20.72
C LYS A 795 -32.25 16.38 21.20
N PHE A 796 -30.97 16.51 21.54
CA PHE A 796 -30.15 15.38 21.95
C PHE A 796 -29.72 15.48 23.41
N TYR A 797 -29.06 16.58 23.79
CA TYR A 797 -28.54 16.74 25.15
C TYR A 797 -29.63 16.87 26.21
N ASP A 798 -30.57 17.80 26.04
CA ASP A 798 -31.63 18.06 27.01
C ASP A 798 -32.63 16.89 27.12
N VAL A 799 -32.73 16.06 26.06
CA VAL A 799 -33.67 14.92 25.99
C VAL A 799 -33.05 13.63 26.52
N TYR A 800 -31.84 13.29 26.10
CA TYR A 800 -31.20 11.99 26.40
C TYR A 800 -30.01 12.10 27.37
N GLY A 801 -29.59 13.32 27.72
CA GLY A 801 -28.39 13.55 28.53
C GLY A 801 -27.10 13.11 27.82
N LYS A 802 -27.11 13.08 26.48
CA LYS A 802 -25.99 12.68 25.63
C LYS A 802 -25.48 13.83 24.79
N ALA A 803 -24.19 13.83 24.49
CA ALA A 803 -23.59 14.78 23.58
C ALA A 803 -22.32 14.19 22.95
N PRO A 804 -21.92 14.63 21.74
CA PRO A 804 -20.61 14.31 21.18
C PRO A 804 -19.49 14.82 22.11
N TYR A 805 -18.28 14.27 21.97
CA TYR A 805 -17.10 14.74 22.71
C TYR A 805 -16.60 16.11 22.24
N ALA A 806 -16.80 16.40 20.95
CA ALA A 806 -16.48 17.69 20.35
C ALA A 806 -17.45 18.04 19.22
N PHE A 807 -17.71 19.34 19.07
CA PHE A 807 -18.19 19.92 17.81
C PHE A 807 -16.98 20.39 17.00
N VAL A 808 -16.81 19.83 15.80
CA VAL A 808 -15.66 20.10 14.93
C VAL A 808 -16.11 20.97 13.78
N TRP A 809 -15.47 22.14 13.67
CA TRP A 809 -15.66 23.07 12.56
C TRP A 809 -14.65 22.75 11.47
N ASP A 810 -15.12 22.14 10.38
CA ASP A 810 -14.28 21.71 9.26
C ASP A 810 -13.82 22.91 8.39
N ASP A 811 -13.26 22.70 7.20
CA ASP A 811 -12.66 23.77 6.37
C ASP A 811 -13.60 25.00 6.19
N GLY A 812 -13.03 26.21 6.28
CA GLY A 812 -13.72 27.47 5.97
C GLY A 812 -13.88 28.47 7.13
N TRP A 813 -13.35 28.19 8.32
CA TRP A 813 -13.38 29.13 9.46
C TRP A 813 -12.25 30.16 9.43
N ASP A 814 -11.15 29.85 8.73
CA ASP A 814 -9.93 30.63 8.77
C ASP A 814 -9.88 31.74 7.71
N ALA A 815 -9.07 32.75 8.00
CA ALA A 815 -8.53 33.67 7.03
C ALA A 815 -7.36 33.00 6.30
N TYR A 816 -7.52 32.76 5.00
CA TYR A 816 -6.53 32.00 4.22
C TYR A 816 -5.12 32.56 4.32
N GLY A 817 -4.19 31.71 4.72
CA GLY A 817 -2.76 32.00 4.81
C GLY A 817 -2.26 32.13 6.23
N THR A 818 -3.12 32.45 7.20
CA THR A 818 -2.67 32.77 8.57
C THR A 818 -3.32 31.90 9.64
N TRP A 819 -4.19 30.95 9.30
CA TRP A 819 -4.91 30.13 10.31
C TRP A 819 -5.55 30.98 11.43
N THR A 820 -5.82 32.26 11.16
CA THR A 820 -6.56 33.17 12.04
C THR A 820 -8.02 33.16 11.63
N PHE A 821 -8.92 33.77 12.40
CA PHE A 821 -10.35 33.77 12.07
C PHE A 821 -10.67 34.76 10.95
N ASN A 822 -11.51 34.35 10.00
CA ASN A 822 -12.06 35.28 9.00
C ASN A 822 -13.20 36.15 9.57
N SER A 823 -13.72 37.07 8.76
CA SER A 823 -14.75 38.03 9.17
C SER A 823 -16.07 37.41 9.64
N ASN A 824 -16.35 36.14 9.32
CA ASN A 824 -17.56 35.45 9.74
C ASN A 824 -17.48 34.91 11.18
N PHE A 825 -16.29 34.96 11.79
CA PHE A 825 -16.00 34.59 13.18
C PHE A 825 -15.38 35.78 13.94
N PRO A 826 -16.11 36.91 14.08
CA PRO A 826 -15.56 38.15 14.64
C PRO A 826 -15.09 38.02 16.11
N ASN A 827 -15.58 37.01 16.82
CA ASN A 827 -15.19 36.70 18.20
C ASN A 827 -14.40 35.38 18.31
N GLY A 828 -13.86 34.88 17.19
CA GLY A 828 -13.39 33.51 17.06
C GLY A 828 -14.47 32.49 17.45
N PHE A 829 -14.08 31.32 17.94
CA PHE A 829 -14.99 30.26 18.41
C PHE A 829 -15.59 30.49 19.81
N THR A 830 -15.54 31.71 20.35
CA THR A 830 -16.00 31.97 21.72
C THR A 830 -17.50 31.67 21.91
N PRO A 831 -18.40 32.06 20.99
CA PRO A 831 -19.82 31.72 21.10
C PRO A 831 -20.08 30.20 21.12
N GLU A 832 -19.43 29.47 20.22
CA GLU A 832 -19.52 28.01 20.08
C GLU A 832 -18.97 27.32 21.32
N ASP A 833 -17.77 27.67 21.75
CA ASP A 833 -17.14 27.13 22.96
C ASP A 833 -18.01 27.36 24.21
N ASN A 834 -18.59 28.55 24.39
CA ASN A 834 -19.49 28.83 25.50
C ASN A 834 -20.73 27.93 25.49
N LEU A 835 -21.29 27.63 24.32
CA LEU A 835 -22.46 26.75 24.19
C LEU A 835 -22.07 25.27 24.37
N ALA A 836 -20.96 24.82 23.79
CA ALA A 836 -20.41 23.48 23.99
C ALA A 836 -20.19 23.21 25.49
N LYS A 837 -19.64 24.20 26.21
CA LYS A 837 -19.42 24.14 27.65
C LYS A 837 -20.71 23.99 28.47
N GLN A 838 -21.87 24.40 27.97
CA GLN A 838 -23.14 24.15 28.68
C GLN A 838 -23.55 22.67 28.63
N MET A 839 -23.07 21.93 27.64
CA MET A 839 -23.32 20.50 27.46
C MET A 839 -22.20 19.60 28.02
N GLY A 840 -21.12 20.18 28.55
CA GLY A 840 -19.90 19.44 28.92
C GLY A 840 -19.00 19.09 27.73
N VAL A 841 -19.31 19.59 26.55
CA VAL A 841 -18.66 19.26 25.27
C VAL A 841 -17.49 20.21 25.02
N GLY A 842 -16.48 19.78 24.26
CA GLY A 842 -15.42 20.65 23.75
C GLY A 842 -15.63 21.05 22.30
N ILE A 843 -14.65 21.73 21.72
CA ILE A 843 -14.64 22.05 20.29
C ILE A 843 -13.38 21.49 19.60
N GLY A 844 -13.41 21.45 18.28
CA GLY A 844 -12.28 21.10 17.43
C GLY A 844 -12.34 21.80 16.08
N ALA A 845 -11.27 21.66 15.29
CA ALA A 845 -11.21 22.25 13.96
C ALA A 845 -10.42 21.39 12.97
N TRP A 846 -10.76 21.56 11.70
CA TRP A 846 -9.95 21.09 10.57
C TRP A 846 -8.84 22.11 10.26
N LEU A 847 -7.65 21.59 9.96
CA LEU A 847 -6.53 22.33 9.41
C LEU A 847 -5.81 21.45 8.38
N GLY A 848 -5.42 22.01 7.24
CA GLY A 848 -4.52 21.35 6.29
C GLY A 848 -3.11 21.92 6.41
N PRO A 849 -2.15 21.32 7.15
CA PRO A 849 -0.87 21.94 7.47
C PRO A 849 -0.04 22.39 6.25
N VAL A 850 -0.29 21.86 5.05
CA VAL A 850 0.33 22.28 3.76
C VAL A 850 -0.65 23.01 2.82
N GLY A 851 -1.73 23.55 3.38
CA GLY A 851 -2.75 24.37 2.73
C GLY A 851 -4.09 23.68 2.50
N GLY A 852 -4.15 22.35 2.46
CA GLY A 852 -5.36 21.61 2.08
C GLY A 852 -5.71 21.75 0.60
N TYR A 853 -6.99 21.66 0.25
CA TYR A 853 -7.45 21.38 -1.12
C TYR A 853 -8.20 22.55 -1.76
N GLY A 854 -8.47 22.40 -3.07
CA GLY A 854 -9.33 23.30 -3.81
C GLY A 854 -8.83 24.75 -3.87
N GLY A 855 -9.78 25.67 -4.06
CA GLY A 855 -9.51 27.11 -4.10
C GLY A 855 -8.95 27.62 -2.78
N SER A 856 -9.56 27.24 -1.65
CA SER A 856 -9.12 27.65 -0.30
C SER A 856 -7.65 27.31 -0.06
N GLY A 857 -7.23 26.09 -0.37
CA GLY A 857 -5.84 25.67 -0.21
C GLY A 857 -4.86 26.38 -1.15
N ASN A 858 -5.28 26.68 -2.38
CA ASN A 858 -4.48 27.49 -3.30
C ASN A 858 -4.26 28.91 -2.76
N TYR A 859 -5.28 29.52 -2.15
CA TYR A 859 -5.15 30.83 -1.52
C TYR A 859 -4.23 30.81 -0.30
N ARG A 860 -4.31 29.77 0.55
CA ARG A 860 -3.39 29.61 1.70
C ARG A 860 -1.94 29.50 1.25
N ARG A 861 -1.64 28.64 0.28
CA ARG A 861 -0.28 28.48 -0.26
C ARG A 861 0.23 29.77 -0.88
N LYS A 862 -0.59 30.45 -1.70
CA LYS A 862 -0.22 31.70 -2.37
C LYS A 862 0.18 32.81 -1.41
N TYR A 863 -0.43 32.87 -0.22
CA TYR A 863 -0.08 33.86 0.80
C TYR A 863 1.36 33.69 1.33
N TRP A 864 1.89 32.46 1.30
CA TRP A 864 3.26 32.15 1.72
C TRP A 864 4.28 32.20 0.58
N ASN A 865 3.86 32.50 -0.66
CA ASN A 865 4.79 32.64 -1.79
C ASN A 865 5.85 33.70 -1.45
N ASN A 866 7.12 33.38 -1.70
CA ASN A 866 8.29 34.21 -1.37
C ASN A 866 8.51 34.43 0.14
N ARG A 867 7.87 33.65 1.01
CA ARG A 867 8.05 33.66 2.48
C ARG A 867 8.50 32.29 3.02
N GLY A 868 9.27 31.57 2.19
CA GLY A 868 9.68 30.19 2.44
C GLY A 868 8.61 29.14 2.13
N ASP A 869 7.50 29.54 1.51
CA ASP A 869 6.35 28.71 1.13
C ASP A 869 5.64 28.03 2.31
N MET A 870 4.43 27.52 2.06
CA MET A 870 3.61 26.84 3.06
C MET A 870 4.00 25.35 3.17
N GLN A 871 5.23 25.11 3.65
CA GLN A 871 5.82 23.76 3.78
C GLN A 871 6.32 23.56 5.21
N LEU A 872 6.24 22.36 5.75
CA LEU A 872 6.60 22.10 7.15
C LEU A 872 8.10 22.14 7.42
N SER A 873 8.93 22.13 6.38
CA SER A 873 10.38 22.38 6.46
C SER A 873 10.73 23.87 6.62
N ASN A 874 9.80 24.80 6.32
CA ASN A 874 9.98 26.22 6.59
C ASN A 874 9.82 26.49 8.09
N ALA A 875 10.94 26.74 8.79
CA ALA A 875 10.97 26.91 10.25
C ALA A 875 10.04 28.03 10.77
N GLU A 876 9.90 29.13 10.03
CA GLU A 876 9.02 30.24 10.44
C GLU A 876 7.55 29.83 10.32
N TYR A 877 7.18 29.16 9.22
CA TYR A 877 5.82 28.63 9.05
C TYR A 877 5.50 27.49 10.03
N TYR A 878 6.44 26.57 10.25
CA TYR A 878 6.30 25.49 11.24
C TYR A 878 5.97 26.05 12.62
N LYS A 879 6.79 27.00 13.09
CA LYS A 879 6.58 27.68 14.38
C LYS A 879 5.24 28.40 14.41
N TYR A 880 4.88 29.07 13.32
CA TYR A 880 3.59 29.74 13.18
C TYR A 880 2.41 28.76 13.35
N PHE A 881 2.44 27.63 12.65
CA PHE A 881 1.39 26.61 12.71
C PHE A 881 1.23 26.00 14.12
N VAL A 882 2.35 25.66 14.77
CA VAL A 882 2.35 25.12 16.15
C VAL A 882 1.80 26.15 17.14
N ASN A 883 2.15 27.43 16.98
CA ASN A 883 1.59 28.51 17.78
C ASN A 883 0.08 28.64 17.58
N CYS A 884 -0.42 28.59 16.35
CA CYS A 884 -1.87 28.62 16.09
C CYS A 884 -2.61 27.48 16.81
N CYS A 885 -2.06 26.25 16.75
CA CYS A 885 -2.64 25.10 17.47
C CYS A 885 -2.64 25.35 18.99
N THR A 886 -1.54 25.84 19.53
CA THR A 886 -1.37 26.12 20.97
C THR A 886 -2.30 27.25 21.43
N ASP A 887 -2.51 28.28 20.61
CA ASP A 887 -3.41 29.39 20.90
C ASP A 887 -4.87 28.94 20.95
N MET A 888 -5.29 28.02 20.07
CA MET A 888 -6.63 27.40 20.14
C MET A 888 -6.83 26.63 21.45
N ILE A 889 -5.84 25.83 21.84
CA ILE A 889 -5.85 25.09 23.11
C ILE A 889 -5.93 26.04 24.31
N ASN A 890 -5.19 27.14 24.28
CA ASN A 890 -5.16 28.09 25.40
C ASN A 890 -6.46 28.90 25.51
N LYS A 891 -7.13 29.19 24.39
CA LYS A 891 -8.31 30.06 24.35
C LYS A 891 -9.63 29.32 24.57
N TYR A 892 -9.74 28.06 24.16
CA TYR A 892 -10.99 27.30 24.16
C TYR A 892 -10.86 25.96 24.89
N ASP A 893 -11.97 25.28 25.20
CA ASP A 893 -11.96 23.85 25.55
C ASP A 893 -11.75 23.02 24.28
N PHE A 894 -10.53 23.10 23.75
CA PHE A 894 -10.16 22.50 22.48
C PHE A 894 -9.71 21.06 22.68
N ARG A 895 -10.39 20.12 22.04
CA ARG A 895 -10.23 18.67 22.29
C ARG A 895 -9.81 17.87 21.06
N PHE A 896 -9.90 18.46 19.86
CA PHE A 896 -9.76 17.70 18.61
C PHE A 896 -9.15 18.53 17.47
N PHE A 897 -8.14 17.97 16.81
CA PHE A 897 -7.62 18.47 15.54
C PHE A 897 -7.81 17.42 14.45
N LYS A 898 -8.36 17.85 13.29
CA LYS A 898 -8.27 17.10 12.04
C LYS A 898 -7.17 17.71 11.18
N PHE A 899 -6.08 16.98 10.99
CA PHE A 899 -4.93 17.42 10.18
C PHE A 899 -4.92 16.73 8.84
N ASP A 900 -5.06 17.52 7.77
CA ASP A 900 -5.27 17.01 6.41
C ASP A 900 -4.12 17.30 5.45
N GLY A 901 -3.92 16.44 4.46
CA GLY A 901 -2.94 16.68 3.39
C GLY A 901 -1.51 16.29 3.72
N ILE A 902 -1.35 15.09 4.29
CA ILE A 902 -0.06 14.45 4.55
C ILE A 902 0.65 14.08 3.24
N SER A 903 -0.13 13.64 2.26
CA SER A 903 0.30 13.24 0.93
C SER A 903 -0.80 13.58 -0.09
N ALA A 904 -0.40 13.82 -1.35
CA ALA A 904 -1.32 14.05 -2.46
C ALA A 904 -1.99 12.75 -2.99
N GLN A 905 -1.64 11.58 -2.45
CA GLN A 905 -2.14 10.29 -2.91
C GLN A 905 -3.54 9.99 -2.36
N GLY A 906 -4.45 9.56 -3.23
CA GLY A 906 -5.79 9.10 -2.82
C GLY A 906 -5.75 7.80 -2.01
N THR A 907 -4.88 6.86 -2.38
CA THR A 907 -4.50 5.68 -1.58
C THR A 907 -3.00 5.70 -1.41
N ALA A 908 -2.54 6.00 -0.19
CA ALA A 908 -1.13 6.15 0.12
C ALA A 908 -0.53 4.83 0.63
N PHE A 909 0.68 4.53 0.17
CA PHE A 909 1.52 3.42 0.68
C PHE A 909 2.74 3.93 1.45
N GLY A 910 2.89 5.25 1.54
CA GLY A 910 4.04 5.93 2.10
C GLY A 910 3.97 7.43 1.81
N PRO A 911 5.00 8.19 2.18
CA PRO A 911 5.08 9.61 1.85
C PRO A 911 5.08 9.85 0.34
N ASP A 912 4.82 11.08 -0.07
CA ASP A 912 5.03 11.50 -1.46
C ASP A 912 6.50 11.30 -1.89
N LYS A 913 6.71 11.07 -3.19
CA LYS A 913 8.05 10.80 -3.72
C LYS A 913 8.97 12.02 -3.55
N GLY A 914 10.23 11.77 -3.22
CA GLY A 914 11.26 12.80 -3.04
C GLY A 914 11.37 13.29 -1.60
N ASP A 915 12.40 14.11 -1.34
CA ASP A 915 12.73 14.53 0.02
C ASP A 915 11.66 15.45 0.63
N THR A 916 11.01 16.32 -0.16
CA THR A 916 9.90 17.16 0.31
C THR A 916 8.73 16.35 0.87
N GLY A 917 8.39 15.21 0.25
CA GLY A 917 7.35 14.31 0.75
C GLY A 917 7.73 13.66 2.09
N ILE A 918 9.01 13.29 2.23
CA ILE A 918 9.56 12.78 3.50
C ILE A 918 9.50 13.86 4.59
N GLU A 919 9.94 15.07 4.27
CA GLU A 919 9.96 16.20 5.21
C GLU A 919 8.56 16.62 5.67
N ASN A 920 7.57 16.63 4.78
CA ASN A 920 6.19 16.93 5.16
C ASN A 920 5.64 15.88 6.13
N ALA A 921 5.80 14.58 5.83
CA ALA A 921 5.34 13.51 6.70
C ALA A 921 6.02 13.56 8.09
N GLU A 922 7.33 13.82 8.14
CA GLU A 922 8.05 14.04 9.40
C GLU A 922 7.61 15.31 10.13
N GLY A 923 7.30 16.38 9.38
CA GLY A 923 6.81 17.64 9.88
C GLY A 923 5.49 17.45 10.64
N ILE A 924 4.54 16.69 10.09
CA ILE A 924 3.29 16.36 10.78
C ILE A 924 3.54 15.57 12.07
N ILE A 925 4.37 14.52 12.02
CA ILE A 925 4.76 13.76 13.23
C ILE A 925 5.34 14.70 14.29
N SER A 926 6.17 15.65 13.88
CA SER A 926 6.78 16.63 14.78
C SER A 926 5.75 17.59 15.37
N ILE A 927 4.81 18.11 14.56
CA ILE A 927 3.72 18.98 15.03
C ILE A 927 2.87 18.28 16.08
N GLU A 928 2.43 17.05 15.84
CA GLU A 928 1.60 16.32 16.79
C GLU A 928 2.32 16.11 18.13
N ARG A 929 3.63 15.81 18.08
CA ARG A 929 4.46 15.72 19.29
C ARG A 929 4.59 17.06 20.01
N ASP A 930 4.81 18.14 19.28
CA ASP A 930 4.99 19.47 19.85
C ASP A 930 3.70 20.01 20.47
N VAL A 931 2.56 19.79 19.84
CA VAL A 931 1.24 20.14 20.39
C VAL A 931 0.90 19.29 21.61
N ARG A 932 1.26 17.99 21.64
CA ARG A 932 1.09 17.16 22.85
C ARG A 932 1.91 17.63 24.05
N LYS A 933 2.96 18.45 23.86
CA LYS A 933 3.66 19.06 25.00
C LYS A 933 2.75 20.03 25.77
N SER A 934 1.80 20.69 25.12
CA SER A 934 0.85 21.61 25.76
C SER A 934 -0.46 20.92 26.15
N ARG A 935 -0.95 19.96 25.34
CA ARG A 935 -2.17 19.17 25.63
C ARG A 935 -1.94 17.67 25.35
N PRO A 936 -1.42 16.91 26.33
CA PRO A 936 -1.03 15.51 26.12
C PRO A 936 -2.15 14.57 25.63
N ASP A 937 -3.39 14.85 26.02
CA ASP A 937 -4.61 14.06 25.74
C ASP A 937 -5.43 14.57 24.55
N ILE A 938 -4.92 15.56 23.80
CA ILE A 938 -5.56 16.05 22.57
C ILE A 938 -5.82 14.88 21.61
N PHE A 939 -6.98 14.88 20.94
CA PHE A 939 -7.31 13.89 19.94
C PHE A 939 -6.85 14.36 18.56
N PHE A 940 -5.96 13.60 17.92
CA PHE A 940 -5.57 13.83 16.53
C PHE A 940 -6.25 12.85 15.59
N ASN A 941 -6.94 13.40 14.60
CA ASN A 941 -7.37 12.69 13.42
C ASN A 941 -6.51 13.13 12.23
N THR A 942 -5.56 12.30 11.83
CA THR A 942 -4.61 12.64 10.76
C THR A 942 -5.12 12.02 9.47
N THR A 943 -5.48 12.86 8.51
CA THR A 943 -6.27 12.50 7.33
C THR A 943 -5.62 12.89 6.02
N VAL A 944 -6.11 12.28 4.94
CA VAL A 944 -5.65 12.41 3.55
C VAL A 944 -4.15 12.25 3.35
N GLY A 945 -3.78 11.13 2.72
CA GLY A 945 -2.39 10.78 2.48
C GLY A 945 -1.70 10.05 3.63
N THR A 946 -2.43 9.67 4.69
CA THR A 946 -1.96 8.64 5.65
C THR A 946 -2.04 7.25 5.01
N TRP A 947 -1.07 6.39 5.30
CA TRP A 947 -1.05 4.99 4.89
C TRP A 947 -1.31 4.04 6.06
N ALA A 948 -1.64 2.78 5.78
CA ALA A 948 -1.98 1.77 6.79
C ALA A 948 -0.76 1.24 7.57
N SER A 949 -0.02 2.13 8.22
CA SER A 949 1.04 1.78 9.16
C SER A 949 0.51 1.78 10.60
N PRO A 950 0.78 0.74 11.40
CA PRO A 950 0.42 0.74 12.83
C PRO A 950 1.16 1.79 13.64
N PHE A 951 2.29 2.31 13.14
CA PHE A 951 3.13 3.23 13.89
C PHE A 951 2.66 4.68 13.81
N TRP A 952 1.63 4.99 13.00
CA TRP A 952 0.91 6.27 13.12
C TRP A 952 0.35 6.48 14.53
N PHE A 953 -0.12 5.41 15.18
CA PHE A 953 -0.75 5.50 16.50
C PHE A 953 0.19 5.91 17.62
N HIS A 954 1.51 5.94 17.38
CA HIS A 954 2.48 6.53 18.32
C HIS A 954 2.38 8.06 18.40
N TYR A 955 1.68 8.69 17.43
CA TYR A 955 1.58 10.13 17.27
C TYR A 955 0.10 10.56 17.20
N SER A 956 -0.66 9.93 16.31
CA SER A 956 -2.06 10.24 16.02
C SER A 956 -3.02 9.31 16.78
N ASP A 957 -4.23 9.77 17.09
CA ASP A 957 -5.25 8.91 17.69
C ASP A 957 -5.96 8.08 16.60
N ALA A 958 -6.29 8.71 15.47
CA ALA A 958 -6.94 8.09 14.32
C ALA A 958 -6.21 8.43 13.01
N VAL A 959 -6.30 7.51 12.04
CA VAL A 959 -5.88 7.73 10.65
C VAL A 959 -7.02 7.50 9.68
N TRP A 960 -6.93 8.10 8.49
CA TRP A 960 -7.93 7.96 7.44
C TRP A 960 -7.93 6.59 6.78
N ARG A 961 -9.13 6.04 6.56
CA ARG A 961 -9.31 4.80 5.80
C ARG A 961 -8.83 4.87 4.34
N GLN A 962 -8.58 6.07 3.82
CA GLN A 962 -8.15 6.40 2.45
C GLN A 962 -9.22 6.27 1.37
N ASP A 963 -8.90 6.79 0.17
CA ASP A 963 -9.79 6.96 -0.99
C ASP A 963 -11.02 7.83 -0.68
N ALA A 964 -11.93 8.05 -1.64
CA ALA A 964 -13.01 9.02 -1.60
C ALA A 964 -13.75 9.11 -0.24
N ASP A 965 -14.09 10.34 0.18
CA ASP A 965 -14.85 10.60 1.42
C ASP A 965 -16.20 9.88 1.45
N CYS A 966 -16.87 9.83 0.29
CA CYS A 966 -18.08 9.06 0.07
C CYS A 966 -18.15 8.56 -1.37
N ALA A 967 -18.40 7.26 -1.56
CA ALA A 967 -18.61 6.65 -2.87
C ALA A 967 -19.56 5.44 -2.77
N LYS A 968 -19.84 4.78 -3.89
CA LYS A 968 -20.79 3.65 -3.96
C LYS A 968 -20.11 2.46 -4.62
N ILE A 969 -20.37 1.25 -4.13
CA ILE A 969 -19.88 0.01 -4.74
C ILE A 969 -20.91 -1.12 -4.64
N GLY A 970 -20.76 -2.13 -5.49
CA GLY A 970 -21.50 -3.39 -5.45
C GLY A 970 -22.84 -3.39 -6.18
N GLY A 971 -23.42 -2.23 -6.50
CA GLY A 971 -24.66 -2.12 -7.30
C GLY A 971 -25.91 -2.71 -6.66
N THR A 972 -25.83 -3.18 -5.41
CA THR A 972 -26.90 -3.87 -4.68
C THR A 972 -27.46 -2.96 -3.59
N GLY A 973 -28.79 -2.98 -3.42
CA GLY A 973 -29.49 -2.17 -2.42
C GLY A 973 -29.57 -0.68 -2.81
N THR A 974 -29.98 0.15 -1.85
CA THR A 974 -30.06 1.61 -2.03
C THR A 974 -28.66 2.21 -2.18
N ASP A 975 -28.57 3.45 -2.65
CA ASP A 975 -27.28 4.14 -2.72
C ASP A 975 -26.58 4.27 -1.35
N ARG A 976 -27.36 4.33 -0.26
CA ARG A 976 -26.85 4.24 1.12
C ARG A 976 -26.27 2.87 1.44
N GLU A 977 -26.91 1.76 1.05
CA GLU A 977 -26.33 0.42 1.24
C GLU A 977 -25.02 0.25 0.47
N GLN A 978 -24.95 0.80 -0.75
CA GLN A 978 -23.74 0.80 -1.56
C GLN A 978 -22.62 1.65 -0.95
N TRP A 979 -22.97 2.76 -0.27
CA TRP A 979 -22.04 3.57 0.50
C TRP A 979 -21.45 2.81 1.69
N ILE A 980 -22.29 2.20 2.52
CA ILE A 980 -21.83 1.39 3.67
C ILE A 980 -20.88 0.29 3.18
N THR A 981 -21.23 -0.39 2.08
CA THR A 981 -20.38 -1.42 1.46
C THR A 981 -19.05 -0.86 0.97
N TYR A 982 -19.03 0.32 0.34
CA TYR A 982 -17.80 0.96 -0.13
C TYR A 982 -16.88 1.34 1.03
N ARG A 983 -17.44 2.01 2.05
CA ARG A 983 -16.71 2.42 3.25
C ARG A 983 -15.98 1.23 3.87
N ASP A 984 -16.71 0.14 4.06
CA ASP A 984 -16.20 -1.05 4.73
C ASP A 984 -15.27 -1.86 3.81
N TYR A 985 -15.52 -1.89 2.50
CA TYR A 985 -14.62 -2.48 1.49
C TYR A 985 -13.25 -1.80 1.48
N MET A 986 -13.18 -0.47 1.62
CA MET A 986 -11.89 0.25 1.71
C MET A 986 -11.10 -0.16 2.95
N VAL A 987 -11.74 -0.26 4.11
CA VAL A 987 -11.08 -0.78 5.33
C VAL A 987 -10.58 -2.21 5.10
N TYR A 988 -11.40 -3.08 4.51
CA TYR A 988 -11.01 -4.45 4.20
C TYR A 988 -9.79 -4.52 3.25
N LYS A 989 -9.87 -3.83 2.11
CA LYS A 989 -8.80 -3.82 1.10
C LYS A 989 -7.48 -3.28 1.66
N ILE A 990 -7.54 -2.16 2.40
CA ILE A 990 -6.35 -1.40 2.77
C ILE A 990 -5.75 -1.89 4.08
N PHE A 991 -6.59 -2.12 5.11
CA PHE A 991 -6.12 -2.49 6.43
C PHE A 991 -6.17 -4.01 6.66
N ILE A 992 -7.20 -4.71 6.19
CA ILE A 992 -7.29 -6.16 6.45
C ILE A 992 -6.40 -6.96 5.49
N GLN A 993 -6.40 -6.63 4.19
CA GLN A 993 -5.56 -7.30 3.21
C GLN A 993 -4.19 -6.62 3.05
N GLY A 994 -4.17 -5.29 2.97
CA GLY A 994 -2.94 -4.53 2.74
C GLY A 994 -2.02 -4.40 3.96
N SER A 995 -2.54 -4.48 5.18
CA SER A 995 -1.76 -4.31 6.41
C SER A 995 -2.37 -5.06 7.61
N PRO A 996 -2.44 -6.40 7.58
CA PRO A 996 -3.29 -7.21 8.46
C PRO A 996 -3.02 -7.10 9.97
N LEU A 997 -1.88 -6.52 10.36
CA LEU A 997 -1.53 -6.29 11.77
C LEU A 997 -1.70 -4.82 12.20
N CYS A 998 -2.11 -3.94 11.29
CA CYS A 998 -2.48 -2.57 11.62
C CYS A 998 -3.83 -2.56 12.34
N PRO A 999 -3.91 -2.05 13.59
CA PRO A 999 -5.16 -2.00 14.31
C PRO A 999 -6.22 -1.17 13.58
N ILE A 1000 -7.42 -1.73 13.41
CA ILE A 1000 -8.60 -1.00 12.90
C ILE A 1000 -9.41 -0.33 14.02
N ASN A 1001 -8.96 -0.48 15.27
CA ASN A 1001 -9.70 -0.04 16.45
C ASN A 1001 -9.76 1.49 16.58
N THR A 1002 -9.06 2.28 15.76
CA THR A 1002 -9.24 3.74 15.70
C THR A 1002 -8.96 4.26 14.30
N LEU A 1003 -9.97 4.15 13.43
CA LEU A 1003 -9.93 4.67 12.06
C LEU A 1003 -10.98 5.77 11.85
N MET A 1004 -10.61 6.76 11.04
CA MET A 1004 -11.56 7.68 10.42
C MET A 1004 -12.16 7.00 9.20
N THR A 1005 -13.43 6.60 9.31
CA THR A 1005 -14.15 5.88 8.25
C THR A 1005 -15.19 6.73 7.52
N HIS A 1006 -15.40 7.99 7.94
CA HIS A 1006 -16.63 8.76 7.70
C HIS A 1006 -17.85 8.05 8.28
N GLY A 1007 -17.96 8.07 9.61
CA GLY A 1007 -18.88 7.23 10.41
C GLY A 1007 -20.32 7.21 9.90
N PHE A 1008 -21.05 8.31 10.10
CA PHE A 1008 -22.46 8.45 9.71
C PHE A 1008 -22.67 9.71 8.87
N ILE A 1009 -23.14 9.54 7.63
CA ILE A 1009 -23.40 10.63 6.68
C ILE A 1009 -24.91 10.75 6.42
N LEU A 1010 -25.50 11.83 6.92
CA LEU A 1010 -26.89 12.19 6.70
C LEU A 1010 -26.98 13.69 6.41
N SER A 1011 -26.87 14.07 5.13
CA SER A 1011 -26.91 15.48 4.74
C SER A 1011 -27.65 15.74 3.43
N LYS A 1012 -28.45 16.82 3.40
CA LYS A 1012 -29.08 17.37 2.19
C LYS A 1012 -28.09 18.17 1.35
N TYR A 1013 -27.05 18.73 1.98
CA TYR A 1013 -26.10 19.66 1.37
C TYR A 1013 -24.84 18.96 0.82
N GLY A 1014 -24.58 17.71 1.22
CA GLY A 1014 -23.46 16.93 0.68
C GLY A 1014 -23.63 16.40 -0.75
N LYS A 1015 -24.50 16.97 -1.59
CA LYS A 1015 -24.78 16.45 -2.94
C LYS A 1015 -23.80 17.00 -3.98
N PRO A 1016 -23.45 16.23 -5.04
CA PRO A 1016 -23.92 14.88 -5.37
C PRO A 1016 -23.16 13.73 -4.67
N TYR A 1017 -22.26 14.04 -3.72
CA TYR A 1017 -21.29 13.10 -3.17
C TYR A 1017 -21.85 12.12 -2.12
N THR A 1018 -22.88 12.52 -1.38
CA THR A 1018 -23.46 11.74 -0.26
C THR A 1018 -24.71 10.93 -0.66
N PRO A 1019 -25.11 9.90 0.10
CA PRO A 1019 -26.29 9.08 -0.21
C PRO A 1019 -27.61 9.87 -0.21
N SER A 1020 -28.47 9.63 -1.20
CA SER A 1020 -29.74 10.33 -1.43
C SER A 1020 -30.94 9.59 -0.87
N ASN A 1021 -30.81 8.30 -0.58
CA ASN A 1021 -31.78 7.59 0.22
C ASN A 1021 -31.67 8.05 1.69
N TYR A 1022 -32.77 8.57 2.23
CA TYR A 1022 -32.90 8.99 3.64
C TYR A 1022 -33.88 8.11 4.42
N ASP A 1023 -34.15 6.90 3.92
CA ASP A 1023 -35.08 6.00 4.59
C ASP A 1023 -34.52 5.62 5.96
N TYR A 1024 -35.40 5.60 6.95
CA TYR A 1024 -35.05 5.40 8.36
C TYR A 1024 -34.22 4.13 8.57
N ASP A 1025 -34.65 3.00 7.99
CA ASP A 1025 -33.97 1.71 8.19
C ASP A 1025 -32.53 1.72 7.63
N GLY A 1026 -32.31 2.38 6.49
CA GLY A 1026 -30.97 2.53 5.91
C GLY A 1026 -30.08 3.42 6.76
N ALA A 1027 -30.62 4.55 7.25
CA ALA A 1027 -29.89 5.44 8.15
C ALA A 1027 -29.55 4.74 9.48
N LEU A 1028 -30.48 3.97 10.05
CA LEU A 1028 -30.26 3.19 11.27
C LEU A 1028 -29.17 2.13 11.08
N ARG A 1029 -29.15 1.43 9.93
CA ARG A 1029 -28.09 0.46 9.61
C ARG A 1029 -26.72 1.12 9.49
N GLU A 1030 -26.62 2.27 8.80
CA GLU A 1030 -25.35 3.01 8.72
C GLU A 1030 -24.86 3.43 10.10
N LEU A 1031 -25.75 3.97 10.93
CA LEU A 1031 -25.45 4.39 12.29
C LEU A 1031 -24.96 3.20 13.14
N ARG A 1032 -25.64 2.05 13.05
CA ARG A 1032 -25.21 0.83 13.74
C ARG A 1032 -23.86 0.32 13.25
N CYS A 1033 -23.57 0.36 11.95
CA CYS A 1033 -22.24 0.00 11.46
C CYS A 1033 -21.16 1.01 11.88
N ALA A 1034 -21.49 2.31 11.93
CA ALA A 1034 -20.56 3.37 12.32
C ALA A 1034 -20.04 3.19 13.75
N PHE A 1035 -20.88 2.71 14.66
CA PHE A 1035 -20.49 2.37 16.03
C PHE A 1035 -20.03 0.92 16.15
N GLY A 1036 -20.74 -0.02 15.53
CA GLY A 1036 -20.52 -1.46 15.61
C GLY A 1036 -19.20 -1.93 15.00
N CYS A 1037 -18.56 -1.12 14.16
CA CYS A 1037 -17.18 -1.35 13.72
C CYS A 1037 -16.13 -1.13 14.81
N GLY A 1038 -16.55 -0.64 15.99
CA GLY A 1038 -15.76 -0.51 17.20
C GLY A 1038 -14.61 0.50 17.12
N SER A 1039 -14.54 1.30 16.05
CA SER A 1039 -13.58 2.39 15.96
C SER A 1039 -13.74 3.32 17.17
N GLY A 1040 -12.62 3.70 17.77
CA GLY A 1040 -12.57 4.68 18.84
C GLY A 1040 -13.15 6.02 18.40
N MET A 1041 -13.11 6.34 17.11
CA MET A 1041 -13.68 7.57 16.56
C MET A 1041 -14.92 7.29 15.72
N VAL A 1042 -15.99 8.07 15.96
CA VAL A 1042 -17.20 8.08 15.11
C VAL A 1042 -17.51 9.52 14.71
N GLU A 1043 -17.32 9.85 13.44
CA GLU A 1043 -17.72 11.15 12.89
C GLU A 1043 -19.18 11.15 12.49
N LEU A 1044 -19.92 12.13 13.00
CA LEU A 1044 -21.32 12.38 12.72
C LEU A 1044 -21.45 13.59 11.80
N TYR A 1045 -21.82 13.34 10.55
CA TYR A 1045 -22.24 14.36 9.59
C TYR A 1045 -23.76 14.32 9.50
N ALA A 1046 -24.43 14.86 10.51
CA ALA A 1046 -25.87 14.68 10.69
C ALA A 1046 -26.59 16.02 10.67
N ASP A 1047 -27.18 16.36 9.52
CA ASP A 1047 -28.07 17.50 9.38
C ASP A 1047 -29.21 17.39 10.40
N TYR A 1048 -29.29 18.34 11.33
CA TYR A 1048 -30.25 18.25 12.42
C TYR A 1048 -31.70 18.19 11.91
N ALA A 1049 -31.99 18.83 10.77
CA ALA A 1049 -33.32 18.82 10.16
C ALA A 1049 -33.72 17.43 9.67
N LEU A 1050 -32.80 16.67 9.07
CA LEU A 1050 -33.06 15.28 8.65
C LEU A 1050 -33.28 14.38 9.86
N MET A 1051 -32.46 14.53 10.90
CA MET A 1051 -32.62 13.80 12.16
C MET A 1051 -34.01 14.03 12.78
N ASP A 1052 -34.57 15.23 12.67
CA ASP A 1052 -35.89 15.61 13.20
C ASP A 1052 -37.06 15.17 12.31
N GLU A 1053 -36.90 15.21 10.98
CA GLU A 1053 -37.99 15.02 10.01
C GLU A 1053 -38.21 13.56 9.59
N ILE A 1054 -37.15 12.74 9.56
CA ILE A 1054 -37.25 11.34 9.13
C ILE A 1054 -38.12 10.54 10.10
N LYS A 1055 -39.09 9.81 9.55
CA LYS A 1055 -40.05 9.00 10.30
C LYS A 1055 -39.62 7.54 10.35
N ASP A 1056 -39.73 6.94 11.53
CA ASP A 1056 -39.59 5.49 11.70
C ASP A 1056 -40.77 4.72 11.08
N ALA A 1057 -40.71 3.38 11.17
CA ALA A 1057 -41.78 2.49 10.68
C ALA A 1057 -43.15 2.72 11.34
N ASN A 1058 -43.20 3.38 12.50
CA ASN A 1058 -44.43 3.74 13.21
C ASN A 1058 -44.91 5.16 12.86
N GLY A 1059 -44.24 5.85 11.93
CA GLY A 1059 -44.55 7.21 11.52
C GLY A 1059 -44.06 8.30 12.48
N LYS A 1060 -43.22 7.97 13.47
CA LYS A 1060 -42.70 8.91 14.46
C LYS A 1060 -41.44 9.59 13.92
N ALA A 1061 -41.50 10.92 13.81
CA ALA A 1061 -40.36 11.75 13.43
C ALA A 1061 -39.38 11.93 14.62
N GLY A 1062 -38.09 12.11 14.34
CA GLY A 1062 -37.07 12.34 15.37
C GLY A 1062 -36.48 11.07 16.01
N ALA A 1063 -36.82 9.88 15.52
CA ALA A 1063 -36.40 8.61 16.11
C ALA A 1063 -34.88 8.41 16.08
N LEU A 1064 -34.19 8.89 15.02
CA LEU A 1064 -32.74 8.76 14.85
C LEU A 1064 -31.93 9.39 16.00
N TRP A 1065 -32.47 10.40 16.70
CA TRP A 1065 -31.82 10.95 17.90
C TRP A 1065 -31.74 9.93 19.03
N LYS A 1066 -32.80 9.12 19.23
CA LYS A 1066 -32.79 8.04 20.22
C LYS A 1066 -31.84 6.92 19.79
N ASP A 1067 -31.84 6.57 18.51
CA ASP A 1067 -30.93 5.55 17.98
C ASP A 1067 -29.46 5.93 18.15
N LEU A 1068 -29.12 7.21 17.93
CA LEU A 1068 -27.78 7.74 18.21
C LEU A 1068 -27.45 7.63 19.71
N SER A 1069 -28.39 7.97 20.60
CA SER A 1069 -28.19 7.80 22.04
C SER A 1069 -27.89 6.35 22.40
N ASP A 1070 -28.63 5.40 21.81
CA ASP A 1070 -28.47 3.97 22.08
C ASP A 1070 -27.14 3.43 21.56
N CYS A 1071 -26.71 3.87 20.37
CA CYS A 1071 -25.38 3.54 19.83
C CYS A 1071 -24.25 4.10 20.71
N MET A 1072 -24.39 5.33 21.20
CA MET A 1072 -23.42 5.92 22.15
C MET A 1072 -23.42 5.17 23.49
N ASP A 1073 -24.58 4.75 23.99
CA ASP A 1073 -24.67 3.92 25.18
C ASP A 1073 -24.04 2.55 24.96
N TRP A 1074 -24.24 1.92 23.80
CA TRP A 1074 -23.58 0.67 23.45
C TRP A 1074 -22.06 0.81 23.43
N GLN A 1075 -21.52 1.84 22.79
CA GLN A 1075 -20.07 2.06 22.76
C GLN A 1075 -19.51 2.24 24.17
N ASN A 1076 -20.21 3.02 25.01
CA ASN A 1076 -19.82 3.27 26.40
C ASN A 1076 -19.86 2.01 27.28
N ARG A 1077 -20.86 1.13 27.09
CA ARG A 1077 -20.94 -0.15 27.82
C ARG A 1077 -19.84 -1.14 27.42
N ASN A 1078 -19.21 -0.96 26.26
CA ASN A 1078 -18.24 -1.89 25.67
C ASN A 1078 -16.80 -1.33 25.62
N VAL A 1079 -16.52 -0.22 26.28
CA VAL A 1079 -15.19 0.45 26.23
C VAL A 1079 -14.02 -0.39 26.71
N ASP A 1080 -14.30 -1.46 27.47
CA ASP A 1080 -13.34 -2.41 28.01
C ASP A 1080 -12.94 -3.49 27.00
N VAL A 1081 -13.79 -3.79 26.02
CA VAL A 1081 -13.58 -4.87 25.03
C VAL A 1081 -13.30 -4.35 23.62
N LEU A 1082 -13.85 -3.18 23.25
CA LEU A 1082 -13.66 -2.59 21.91
C LEU A 1082 -12.21 -2.31 21.50
N PRO A 1083 -11.22 -2.14 22.40
CA PRO A 1083 -9.83 -2.09 21.98
C PRO A 1083 -9.36 -3.34 21.19
N ASP A 1084 -9.97 -4.52 21.39
CA ASP A 1084 -9.67 -5.77 20.64
C ASP A 1084 -10.41 -5.88 19.29
N ILE A 1085 -11.21 -4.88 18.90
CA ILE A 1085 -12.06 -5.00 17.71
C ILE A 1085 -11.25 -5.37 16.46
N HIS A 1086 -11.76 -6.36 15.73
CA HIS A 1086 -11.16 -6.88 14.51
C HIS A 1086 -12.23 -7.32 13.51
N TRP A 1087 -11.80 -7.53 12.27
CA TRP A 1087 -12.67 -7.91 11.16
C TRP A 1087 -13.08 -9.39 11.22
N VAL A 1088 -14.32 -9.71 10.84
CA VAL A 1088 -14.82 -11.08 10.68
C VAL A 1088 -15.66 -11.24 9.41
N GLY A 1089 -15.76 -12.47 8.92
CA GLY A 1089 -16.52 -12.78 7.71
C GLY A 1089 -15.78 -12.41 6.42
N GLY A 1090 -16.53 -12.15 5.35
CA GLY A 1090 -15.98 -12.02 4.01
C GLY A 1090 -15.49 -10.62 3.63
N ASN A 1091 -15.03 -10.52 2.38
CA ASN A 1091 -14.82 -9.25 1.69
C ASN A 1091 -16.18 -8.58 1.40
N PRO A 1092 -16.43 -7.31 1.79
CA PRO A 1092 -17.70 -6.63 1.52
C PRO A 1092 -18.10 -6.60 0.05
N TRP A 1093 -17.13 -6.58 -0.87
CA TRP A 1093 -17.33 -6.65 -2.31
C TRP A 1093 -16.16 -7.37 -3.01
N ASP A 1094 -16.41 -8.54 -3.60
CA ASP A 1094 -15.38 -9.34 -4.27
C ASP A 1094 -15.19 -9.05 -5.76
N GLY A 1095 -15.87 -8.03 -6.29
CA GLY A 1095 -15.89 -7.71 -7.72
C GLY A 1095 -17.13 -8.25 -8.45
N SER A 1096 -17.84 -9.21 -7.85
CA SER A 1096 -19.03 -9.84 -8.46
C SER A 1096 -20.25 -9.86 -7.56
N LYS A 1097 -20.06 -10.00 -6.25
CA LYS A 1097 -21.12 -10.07 -5.25
C LYS A 1097 -20.71 -9.41 -3.93
N VAL A 1098 -21.72 -9.03 -3.18
CA VAL A 1098 -21.57 -8.58 -1.79
C VAL A 1098 -21.65 -9.79 -0.85
N ASN A 1099 -20.81 -9.82 0.20
CA ASN A 1099 -20.75 -10.95 1.13
C ASN A 1099 -21.11 -10.51 2.56
N VAL A 1100 -21.47 -11.47 3.42
CA VAL A 1100 -21.66 -11.21 4.86
C VAL A 1100 -20.30 -10.95 5.51
N TYR A 1101 -20.21 -9.90 6.31
CA TYR A 1101 -19.01 -9.51 7.06
C TYR A 1101 -19.38 -8.82 8.36
N GLY A 1102 -18.39 -8.48 9.18
CA GLY A 1102 -18.63 -7.85 10.45
C GLY A 1102 -17.38 -7.49 11.24
N TRP A 1103 -17.61 -7.20 12.52
CA TRP A 1103 -16.57 -6.88 13.49
C TRP A 1103 -16.81 -7.61 14.80
N ALA A 1104 -15.75 -8.08 15.43
CA ALA A 1104 -15.80 -8.80 16.68
C ALA A 1104 -14.70 -8.36 17.64
N ALA A 1105 -14.93 -8.51 18.94
CA ALA A 1105 -13.94 -8.24 19.97
C ALA A 1105 -14.12 -9.21 21.15
N TRP A 1106 -13.02 -9.56 21.82
CA TRP A 1106 -13.00 -10.40 23.02
C TRP A 1106 -11.86 -10.01 23.95
N ASN A 1107 -12.15 -9.93 25.25
CA ASN A 1107 -11.15 -9.62 26.29
C ASN A 1107 -11.05 -10.70 27.39
N GLY A 1108 -11.60 -11.90 27.16
CA GLY A 1108 -11.67 -12.99 28.13
C GLY A 1108 -12.80 -12.90 29.13
N LYS A 1109 -13.60 -11.83 29.14
CA LYS A 1109 -14.80 -11.71 30.01
C LYS A 1109 -16.03 -11.29 29.22
N LYS A 1110 -15.82 -10.43 28.23
CA LYS A 1110 -16.86 -9.82 27.41
C LYS A 1110 -16.54 -10.03 25.94
N THR A 1111 -17.59 -10.08 25.12
CA THR A 1111 -17.50 -9.98 23.66
C THR A 1111 -18.45 -8.96 23.08
N THR A 1112 -18.12 -8.49 21.88
CA THR A 1112 -19.05 -7.80 20.98
C THR A 1112 -18.99 -8.41 19.60
N LEU A 1113 -20.12 -8.56 18.93
CA LEU A 1113 -20.20 -9.04 17.54
C LEU A 1113 -21.20 -8.19 16.75
N THR A 1114 -20.75 -7.58 15.66
CA THR A 1114 -21.59 -6.92 14.67
C THR A 1114 -21.50 -7.71 13.37
N LEU A 1115 -22.63 -8.14 12.80
CA LEU A 1115 -22.68 -8.77 11.48
C LEU A 1115 -23.59 -7.97 10.54
N ARG A 1116 -23.14 -7.77 9.31
CA ARG A 1116 -23.89 -7.11 8.24
C ARG A 1116 -24.09 -8.06 7.06
N ASN A 1117 -25.33 -8.11 6.57
CA ASN A 1117 -25.66 -8.61 5.25
C ASN A 1117 -25.96 -7.42 4.31
N PRO A 1118 -25.04 -7.05 3.40
CA PRO A 1118 -25.25 -6.00 2.41
C PRO A 1118 -26.23 -6.38 1.28
N ASP A 1119 -26.53 -7.66 1.11
CA ASP A 1119 -27.31 -8.13 -0.03
C ASP A 1119 -28.80 -7.82 0.13
N VAL A 1120 -29.53 -7.66 -0.97
CA VAL A 1120 -31.00 -7.58 -0.97
C VAL A 1120 -31.65 -8.97 -0.85
N GLN A 1121 -30.85 -10.01 -0.72
CA GLN A 1121 -31.26 -11.39 -0.46
C GLN A 1121 -30.79 -11.85 0.92
N GLU A 1122 -31.46 -12.87 1.45
CA GLU A 1122 -30.99 -13.57 2.64
C GLU A 1122 -29.64 -14.25 2.36
N ARG A 1123 -28.71 -14.15 3.32
CA ARG A 1123 -27.37 -14.75 3.21
C ARG A 1123 -27.00 -15.49 4.48
N THR A 1124 -26.11 -16.46 4.36
CA THR A 1124 -25.63 -17.25 5.49
C THR A 1124 -24.14 -17.02 5.75
N LEU A 1125 -23.74 -17.16 7.02
CA LEU A 1125 -22.35 -17.25 7.45
C LEU A 1125 -22.21 -18.44 8.40
N THR A 1126 -21.48 -19.48 7.96
CA THR A 1126 -21.15 -20.64 8.79
C THR A 1126 -19.77 -20.48 9.40
N THR A 1127 -19.67 -20.56 10.73
CA THR A 1127 -18.42 -20.33 11.49
C THR A 1127 -18.52 -20.92 12.90
N THR A 1128 -17.51 -20.70 13.75
CA THR A 1128 -17.54 -20.98 15.20
C THR A 1128 -17.27 -19.69 15.98
N LEU A 1129 -17.68 -19.61 17.26
CA LEU A 1129 -17.39 -18.42 18.06
C LEU A 1129 -15.89 -18.26 18.34
N ARG A 1130 -15.13 -19.36 18.41
CA ARG A 1130 -13.66 -19.31 18.49
C ARG A 1130 -13.06 -18.54 17.32
N LYS A 1131 -13.50 -18.84 16.09
CA LYS A 1131 -13.03 -18.15 14.88
C LYS A 1131 -13.48 -16.69 14.84
N VAL A 1132 -14.73 -16.43 15.23
CA VAL A 1132 -15.29 -15.07 15.24
C VAL A 1132 -14.60 -14.16 16.24
N PHE A 1133 -14.28 -14.65 17.44
CA PHE A 1133 -13.67 -13.85 18.50
C PHE A 1133 -12.14 -13.99 18.57
N ASP A 1134 -11.55 -14.73 17.64
CA ASP A 1134 -10.10 -15.02 17.59
C ASP A 1134 -9.61 -15.58 18.94
N ILE A 1135 -10.35 -16.51 19.55
CA ILE A 1135 -10.04 -17.02 20.91
C ILE A 1135 -8.83 -17.97 20.83
N PRO A 1136 -7.77 -17.75 21.64
CA PRO A 1136 -6.59 -18.62 21.65
C PRO A 1136 -6.93 -20.10 21.85
N GLU A 1137 -6.21 -20.98 21.16
CA GLU A 1137 -6.43 -22.43 21.18
C GLU A 1137 -6.36 -23.05 22.59
N ALA A 1138 -5.55 -22.46 23.48
CA ALA A 1138 -5.38 -22.92 24.86
C ALA A 1138 -6.65 -22.77 25.72
N PHE A 1139 -7.66 -22.03 25.25
CA PHE A 1139 -8.86 -21.71 26.01
C PHE A 1139 -10.08 -22.46 25.47
N ASN A 1140 -10.83 -23.10 26.37
CA ASN A 1140 -12.11 -23.73 26.10
C ASN A 1140 -13.16 -23.12 27.02
N THR A 1141 -14.28 -22.67 26.46
CA THR A 1141 -15.32 -21.96 27.19
C THR A 1141 -16.66 -22.03 26.43
N THR A 1142 -17.70 -21.45 27.01
CA THR A 1142 -18.94 -21.12 26.31
C THR A 1142 -19.15 -19.61 26.35
N ILE A 1143 -19.81 -19.05 25.34
CA ILE A 1143 -20.18 -17.64 25.30
C ILE A 1143 -21.70 -17.52 25.23
N THR A 1144 -22.26 -16.67 26.08
CA THR A 1144 -23.68 -16.32 26.03
C THR A 1144 -23.85 -14.98 25.32
N LEU A 1145 -24.42 -15.00 24.11
CA LEU A 1145 -24.68 -13.80 23.30
C LEU A 1145 -26.06 -13.23 23.60
N ASN A 1146 -26.16 -11.91 23.70
CA ASN A 1146 -27.37 -11.13 23.92
C ASN A 1146 -27.52 -10.03 22.87
N SER A 1147 -28.77 -9.69 22.52
CA SER A 1147 -29.04 -8.57 21.62
C SER A 1147 -28.56 -7.25 22.24
N SER A 1148 -27.87 -6.41 21.46
CA SER A 1148 -27.43 -5.08 21.91
C SER A 1148 -28.53 -4.01 21.88
N PHE A 1149 -29.57 -4.24 21.07
CA PHE A 1149 -30.68 -3.31 20.88
C PHE A 1149 -32.02 -4.07 20.94
N ASP A 1150 -33.01 -3.46 21.60
CA ASP A 1150 -34.30 -4.10 21.91
C ASP A 1150 -35.16 -4.38 20.66
N ASP A 1151 -34.93 -3.63 19.58
CA ASP A 1151 -35.69 -3.72 18.32
C ASP A 1151 -35.17 -4.81 17.36
N GLN A 1152 -34.01 -5.44 17.65
CA GLN A 1152 -33.48 -6.48 16.78
C GLN A 1152 -34.35 -7.75 16.82
N LYS A 1153 -34.77 -8.20 15.64
CA LYS A 1153 -35.58 -9.40 15.46
C LYS A 1153 -34.69 -10.63 15.36
N ILE A 1154 -34.62 -11.45 16.40
CA ILE A 1154 -33.77 -12.66 16.47
C ILE A 1154 -34.64 -13.87 16.83
N GLY A 1155 -34.45 -15.00 16.13
CA GLY A 1155 -35.18 -16.24 16.36
C GLY A 1155 -36.65 -16.22 15.92
N ILE A 1156 -37.05 -15.23 15.13
CA ILE A 1156 -38.43 -15.06 14.63
C ILE A 1156 -38.45 -14.90 13.10
N ASP A 1157 -39.64 -15.05 12.51
CA ASP A 1157 -39.82 -14.88 11.07
C ASP A 1157 -39.45 -13.47 10.59
N GLY A 1158 -38.66 -13.41 9.51
CA GLY A 1158 -38.11 -12.16 8.97
C GLY A 1158 -36.93 -11.57 9.78
N GLY A 1159 -36.49 -12.22 10.85
CA GLY A 1159 -35.33 -11.84 11.66
C GLY A 1159 -34.10 -12.73 11.42
N LEU A 1160 -33.03 -12.51 12.20
CA LEU A 1160 -31.85 -13.38 12.21
C LEU A 1160 -32.23 -14.77 12.73
N LYS A 1161 -31.75 -15.82 12.06
CA LYS A 1161 -31.94 -17.22 12.47
C LYS A 1161 -30.61 -17.95 12.63
N GLY A 1162 -30.66 -19.13 13.25
CA GLY A 1162 -29.52 -20.02 13.45
C GLY A 1162 -28.71 -19.77 14.72
N ILE A 1163 -29.17 -18.88 15.60
CA ILE A 1163 -28.60 -18.64 16.92
C ILE A 1163 -29.69 -18.41 17.97
N ASN A 1164 -29.50 -18.95 19.17
CA ASN A 1164 -30.31 -18.67 20.36
C ASN A 1164 -29.56 -17.69 21.26
N VAL A 1165 -30.12 -16.50 21.48
CA VAL A 1165 -29.57 -15.53 22.45
C VAL A 1165 -29.95 -15.91 23.88
N GLY A 1166 -29.11 -15.53 24.84
CA GLY A 1166 -29.32 -15.80 26.27
C GLY A 1166 -28.94 -17.22 26.73
N GLU A 1167 -28.50 -18.08 25.82
CA GLU A 1167 -28.01 -19.44 26.12
C GLU A 1167 -26.49 -19.51 25.95
N PRO A 1168 -25.77 -20.30 26.77
CA PRO A 1168 -24.35 -20.60 26.56
C PRO A 1168 -24.13 -21.39 25.26
N ILE A 1169 -23.22 -20.92 24.41
CA ILE A 1169 -22.83 -21.57 23.16
C ILE A 1169 -21.38 -22.02 23.27
N ASP A 1170 -21.11 -23.30 23.01
CA ASP A 1170 -19.75 -23.81 22.93
C ASP A 1170 -18.98 -23.10 21.82
N ILE A 1171 -17.77 -22.62 22.12
CA ILE A 1171 -17.03 -21.79 21.17
C ILE A 1171 -16.56 -22.53 19.92
N ASP A 1172 -16.48 -23.87 19.97
CA ASP A 1172 -16.13 -24.73 18.84
C ASP A 1172 -17.34 -25.33 18.13
N GLN A 1173 -18.55 -25.10 18.65
CA GLN A 1173 -19.77 -25.45 17.95
C GLN A 1173 -19.86 -24.69 16.62
N GLU A 1174 -20.14 -25.42 15.54
CA GLU A 1174 -20.47 -24.80 14.26
C GLU A 1174 -21.85 -24.14 14.32
N ILE A 1175 -21.91 -22.88 13.89
CA ILE A 1175 -23.09 -22.03 13.88
C ILE A 1175 -23.27 -21.50 12.47
N THR A 1176 -24.51 -21.51 11.98
CA THR A 1176 -24.88 -20.88 10.71
C THR A 1176 -25.79 -19.69 10.99
N PHE A 1177 -25.24 -18.49 10.95
CA PHE A 1177 -26.05 -17.26 10.97
C PHE A 1177 -26.78 -17.12 9.65
N GLN A 1178 -28.11 -17.03 9.68
CA GLN A 1178 -28.94 -16.75 8.50
C GLN A 1178 -29.51 -15.33 8.62
N LEU A 1179 -28.88 -14.40 7.90
CA LEU A 1179 -29.15 -12.97 7.96
C LEU A 1179 -30.18 -12.57 6.88
N PRO A 1180 -31.27 -11.88 7.27
CA PRO A 1180 -32.19 -11.25 6.32
C PRO A 1180 -31.49 -10.31 5.33
N ALA A 1181 -32.15 -10.03 4.23
CA ALA A 1181 -31.74 -9.00 3.27
C ALA A 1181 -31.48 -7.66 3.95
N SER A 1182 -30.39 -6.98 3.58
CA SER A 1182 -30.04 -5.61 3.96
C SER A 1182 -30.17 -5.39 5.46
N SER A 1183 -29.38 -6.14 6.23
CA SER A 1183 -29.53 -6.22 7.69
C SER A 1183 -28.21 -6.04 8.43
N VAL A 1184 -28.30 -5.55 9.66
CA VAL A 1184 -27.19 -5.40 10.61
C VAL A 1184 -27.68 -5.89 11.97
N PHE A 1185 -26.92 -6.77 12.60
CA PHE A 1185 -27.19 -7.28 13.95
C PHE A 1185 -25.97 -7.08 14.83
N VAL A 1186 -26.20 -6.56 16.04
CA VAL A 1186 -25.18 -6.25 17.03
C VAL A 1186 -25.47 -7.03 18.31
N PHE A 1187 -24.45 -7.70 18.84
CA PHE A 1187 -24.50 -8.55 20.03
C PHE A 1187 -23.48 -8.10 21.06
N GLU A 1188 -23.86 -8.20 22.34
CA GLU A 1188 -22.93 -8.22 23.47
C GLU A 1188 -22.91 -9.64 24.03
N GLY A 1189 -21.75 -10.14 24.45
CA GLY A 1189 -21.63 -11.46 25.03
C GLY A 1189 -20.87 -11.48 26.34
N VAL A 1190 -21.19 -12.48 27.15
CA VAL A 1190 -20.44 -12.84 28.36
C VAL A 1190 -19.69 -14.13 28.07
N ASP A 1191 -18.38 -14.11 28.29
CA ASP A 1191 -17.59 -15.33 28.32
C ASP A 1191 -17.79 -16.01 29.69
N ASN A 1192 -18.25 -17.25 29.68
CA ASN A 1192 -18.56 -18.01 30.89
C ASN A 1192 -17.32 -18.70 31.50
N GLY A 1193 -16.14 -18.50 30.90
CA GLY A 1193 -14.86 -19.01 31.39
C GLY A 1193 -14.28 -18.15 32.50
N ASP A 1194 -13.50 -18.76 33.40
CA ASP A 1194 -12.78 -18.04 34.45
C ASP A 1194 -11.38 -17.62 33.98
N PHE A 1195 -11.33 -16.74 32.96
CA PHE A 1195 -10.08 -16.19 32.46
C PHE A 1195 -9.59 -15.05 33.36
N ASN A 1196 -8.99 -15.42 34.50
CA ASN A 1196 -8.17 -14.49 35.28
C ASN A 1196 -6.75 -14.51 34.73
N PHE A 1197 -6.51 -13.72 33.67
CA PHE A 1197 -5.16 -13.23 33.40
C PHE A 1197 -4.71 -12.50 34.68
N ASP A 1198 -3.80 -13.12 35.43
CA ASP A 1198 -3.57 -12.88 36.86
C ASP A 1198 -3.78 -11.43 37.30
N SER A 1199 -4.69 -11.23 38.26
CA SER A 1199 -5.01 -9.92 38.85
C SER A 1199 -3.77 -9.19 39.41
N THR A 1200 -2.68 -9.90 39.72
CA THR A 1200 -1.41 -9.26 40.08
C THR A 1200 -0.87 -8.37 38.96
N VAL A 1201 -1.07 -8.71 37.69
CA VAL A 1201 -0.70 -7.88 36.53
C VAL A 1201 -1.54 -6.60 36.44
N THR A 1202 -2.80 -6.67 36.89
CA THR A 1202 -3.68 -5.50 37.05
C THR A 1202 -3.39 -4.69 38.33
N GLU A 1203 -2.64 -5.27 39.28
CA GLU A 1203 -2.15 -4.62 40.50
C GLU A 1203 -0.72 -4.05 40.37
N ILE A 1204 0.06 -4.46 39.36
CA ILE A 1204 1.36 -3.85 39.02
C ILE A 1204 1.11 -2.42 38.54
N GLY A 1205 1.04 -1.50 39.51
CA GLY A 1205 0.61 -0.12 39.32
C GLY A 1205 -0.91 0.00 39.23
N LYS A 1206 -1.61 0.01 40.37
CA LYS A 1206 -2.95 0.62 40.45
C LYS A 1206 -2.81 2.09 40.03
N VAL A 1207 -3.12 2.35 38.77
CA VAL A 1207 -3.16 3.70 38.22
C VAL A 1207 -4.60 4.17 38.27
N ASN A 1208 -4.88 5.16 39.11
CA ASN A 1208 -6.13 5.90 38.98
C ASN A 1208 -6.20 6.42 37.55
N THR A 1209 -7.33 6.18 36.88
CA THR A 1209 -7.61 6.67 35.52
C THR A 1209 -7.03 8.07 35.29
N PRO A 1210 -6.24 8.33 34.23
CA PRO A 1210 -5.81 9.69 33.91
C PRO A 1210 -6.98 10.61 33.54
N PHE A 1211 -8.13 10.04 33.18
CA PHE A 1211 -9.37 10.77 32.93
C PHE A 1211 -10.08 11.21 34.22
N VAL A 1212 -9.61 10.76 35.39
CA VAL A 1212 -9.97 11.31 36.69
C VAL A 1212 -8.66 11.73 37.34
N ASN A 1213 -8.23 12.94 37.03
CA ASN A 1213 -7.15 13.56 37.78
C ASN A 1213 -7.54 13.57 39.27
N THR A 1214 -6.78 12.82 40.07
CA THR A 1214 -7.11 12.56 41.49
C THR A 1214 -6.60 13.65 42.43
N ASP A 1215 -5.94 14.67 41.88
CA ASP A 1215 -5.63 15.90 42.58
C ASP A 1215 -6.83 16.85 42.52
N ALA A 1216 -7.77 16.60 43.44
CA ALA A 1216 -8.89 17.44 43.85
C ALA A 1216 -9.31 18.55 42.86
N THR A 1217 -10.22 18.23 41.93
CA THR A 1217 -11.15 19.21 41.37
C THR A 1217 -12.43 18.53 40.88
N ILE A 1218 -13.51 19.28 40.71
CA ILE A 1218 -14.83 18.78 40.32
C ILE A 1218 -14.82 18.58 38.81
N TYR A 1219 -15.34 17.46 38.29
CA TYR A 1219 -15.46 17.21 36.85
C TYR A 1219 -16.91 16.92 36.47
N ASP A 1220 -17.29 17.15 35.22
CA ASP A 1220 -18.55 16.60 34.69
C ASP A 1220 -18.36 15.14 34.25
N MET A 1221 -19.45 14.51 33.81
CA MET A 1221 -19.44 13.11 33.35
C MET A 1221 -18.61 12.89 32.07
N SER A 1222 -18.21 13.95 31.35
CA SER A 1222 -17.35 13.88 30.16
C SER A 1222 -15.85 13.95 30.49
N GLY A 1223 -15.50 14.09 31.79
CA GLY A 1223 -14.12 14.26 32.23
C GLY A 1223 -13.61 15.70 32.18
N ARG A 1224 -14.50 16.68 31.95
CA ARG A 1224 -14.13 18.11 31.93
C ARG A 1224 -14.04 18.68 33.34
N ARG A 1225 -12.95 19.40 33.64
CA ARG A 1225 -12.76 20.12 34.91
C ARG A 1225 -13.75 21.27 35.04
N MET A 1226 -14.43 21.36 36.18
CA MET A 1226 -15.39 22.40 36.54
C MET A 1226 -14.95 23.18 37.76
N ALA A 1227 -15.30 24.47 37.81
CA ALA A 1227 -15.02 25.34 38.95
C ALA A 1227 -15.95 25.08 40.15
N ALA A 1228 -17.14 24.53 39.91
CA ALA A 1228 -18.15 24.19 40.92
C ALA A 1228 -19.03 23.04 40.42
N PRO A 1229 -19.75 22.30 41.28
CA PRO A 1229 -20.60 21.21 40.85
C PRO A 1229 -21.86 21.72 40.13
N GLN A 1230 -22.23 21.07 39.03
CA GLN A 1230 -23.51 21.27 38.36
C GLN A 1230 -24.64 20.77 39.27
N LYS A 1231 -25.55 21.68 39.62
CA LYS A 1231 -26.71 21.39 40.45
C LYS A 1231 -27.75 20.58 39.67
N GLY A 1232 -28.24 19.48 40.25
CA GLY A 1232 -29.20 18.58 39.60
C GLY A 1232 -28.60 17.64 38.53
N LEU A 1233 -27.29 17.72 38.27
CA LEU A 1233 -26.59 16.81 37.36
C LEU A 1233 -25.51 15.99 38.10
N PRO A 1234 -25.14 14.81 37.57
CA PRO A 1234 -24.05 14.03 38.14
C PRO A 1234 -22.69 14.71 37.89
N ASN A 1235 -21.93 14.90 38.96
CA ASN A 1235 -20.57 15.44 38.94
C ASN A 1235 -19.60 14.34 39.36
N ILE A 1236 -18.35 14.42 38.96
CA ILE A 1236 -17.25 13.61 39.50
C ILE A 1236 -16.51 14.49 40.52
N ILE A 1237 -16.73 14.27 41.82
CA ILE A 1237 -16.09 14.99 42.91
C ILE A 1237 -15.22 14.01 43.70
N GLY A 1238 -13.91 14.24 43.75
CA GLY A 1238 -12.98 13.31 44.41
C GLY A 1238 -13.05 11.89 43.83
N GLY A 1239 -13.24 11.78 42.51
CA GLY A 1239 -13.38 10.52 41.79
C GLY A 1239 -14.69 9.76 42.02
N LYS A 1240 -15.67 10.35 42.73
CA LYS A 1240 -16.99 9.76 42.95
C LYS A 1240 -18.04 10.51 42.16
N LYS A 1241 -18.96 9.78 41.52
CA LYS A 1241 -20.17 10.35 40.94
C LYS A 1241 -21.07 10.86 42.07
N VAL A 1242 -21.18 12.18 42.20
CA VAL A 1242 -22.00 12.88 43.20
C VAL A 1242 -23.09 13.65 42.49
N LEU A 1243 -24.35 13.37 42.83
CA LEU A 1243 -25.47 14.19 42.41
C LEU A 1243 -25.56 15.40 43.36
N SER A 1244 -25.17 16.58 42.88
CA SER A 1244 -25.13 17.78 43.72
C SER A 1244 -26.54 18.34 43.86
N LYS A 1245 -27.06 18.38 45.10
CA LYS A 1245 -28.40 18.88 45.45
C LYS A 1245 -28.51 20.40 45.37
#